data_AF-A0A8J1YNZ8-F1
#
_entry.id   AF-A0A8J1YNZ8-F1
#
_cell.length_a   1.000
_cell.length_b   1.000
_cell.length_c   1.000
_cell.angle_alpha   90.00
_cell.angle_beta   90.00
_cell.angle_gamma   90.00
#
_symmetry.space_group_name_H-M   'P 1'
#
loop_
_entity.id
_entity.type
_entity.pdbx_description
1 polymer ?
#
loop_
_entity_poly.entity_id
_entity_poly.type
_entity_poly.pdbx_seq_one_letter_code
_entity_poly.pdbx_strand_id
1 'polypeptide(L)'
;MTSTPLRSSRSSLDSRVTLVTSDLPVKEEPHSPSATSSSPFTSLRRSTRSLTSSKPNALDLPSSDVLDTPSPRKKPKVEHPQTPISGFPAVAPTPKSSTRKPMPVLALEKPHPTPLKWEEQYRLIERMRKGLVAPVDDMGCERPRTTADTDPKTLRFHMLISLMLSSQTKDPVTSQAVTNLHHTLPGGLTADSLAAASIEQVHECINKVGFWRRKTDYIQDAARILLEKQGDEKGDVPNTLEGLCALKGVGPKMAFLALQCAWDINAGIGVDVHVHRITNRLRWHKPPTNTPEQTRLNLQSWLPSHLHKPINPMMVGFGQVICLPVGPRCDVCLLGQRKICPSRVSNVKAEGRKEVLFTFTAENEDDEGMARVEVKYEQLLPMGEEAVKDEILEQPGLGEEGVLKVLDRVDGSVDDMTRANLPWIDVHAHFSPPRTPSEAQAAYEAARAAQFLITSPPKWDAKQTIAYMDEADIGMQMLSNIPLTLEKLRESNDFGASLVKAYPRRFGLLAGIPTDDGKAALNEAKRALDDLSADGLAVTACYKGTWLSDPELTPLWDELNRREETVHIHPNGYADAHMGRPAPLIEVAFESARGVVEMLYSGMLEQFPKIKFIIGHCGGSFPALTGRLTLLGSESWVPHRSSLNSITIPDLLSKLYVDCAATATAHALSPAVATVGPGHIVYGSDCGVQCSTPHTMNRNREGLMGFEGMTEKEREAVGTRGWEMFPRARERWERMYD
;
A
#
# COMPACT_ATOMS: atom_id res chain seq x y z
N MET A 1 46.74 10.68 32.73
CA MET A 1 46.58 11.94 33.49
C MET A 1 47.32 13.04 32.75
N THR A 2 46.84 14.30 32.85
CA THR A 2 47.60 15.59 32.77
C THR A 2 48.64 15.84 31.66
N SER A 3 48.73 17.02 31.01
CA SER A 3 47.86 18.21 30.99
C SER A 3 48.46 19.28 30.05
N THR A 4 47.64 19.98 29.26
CA THR A 4 48.05 21.17 28.46
C THR A 4 48.07 22.46 29.28
N PRO A 5 49.04 23.36 29.03
CA PRO A 5 48.80 24.82 29.00
C PRO A 5 49.64 25.58 27.94
N LEU A 6 49.35 26.80 27.46
CA LEU A 6 48.10 27.60 27.34
C LEU A 6 48.38 28.84 26.41
N ARG A 7 47.35 29.66 26.15
CA ARG A 7 47.36 31.02 25.51
C ARG A 7 47.55 31.15 23.97
N SER A 8 47.08 32.21 23.31
CA SER A 8 45.72 32.84 23.24
C SER A 8 45.69 34.16 22.44
N SER A 9 44.79 34.31 21.48
CA SER A 9 44.24 35.62 21.03
C SER A 9 42.96 35.44 20.18
N ARG A 10 42.06 36.45 20.16
CA ARG A 10 40.81 36.47 19.37
C ARG A 10 40.79 37.69 18.42
N SER A 11 40.38 37.47 17.17
CA SER A 11 39.76 38.47 16.26
C SER A 11 39.36 37.72 14.97
N SER A 12 38.10 37.39 14.68
CA SER A 12 36.91 38.21 14.40
C SER A 12 36.74 38.60 12.92
N LEU A 13 35.60 38.16 12.36
CA LEU A 13 34.84 38.75 11.26
C LEU A 13 35.28 38.60 9.78
N ASP A 14 34.44 37.81 9.10
CA ASP A 14 33.74 38.14 7.84
C ASP A 14 34.41 37.78 6.50
N SER A 15 33.66 38.01 5.43
CA SER A 15 33.52 37.12 4.28
C SER A 15 34.02 37.72 2.96
N ARG A 16 34.38 36.82 2.02
CA ARG A 16 33.71 36.73 0.69
C ARG A 16 34.21 35.55 -0.14
N VAL A 17 33.33 35.04 -0.99
CA VAL A 17 33.66 34.10 -2.07
C VAL A 17 34.42 34.84 -3.18
N THR A 18 35.38 34.18 -3.81
CA THR A 18 35.97 34.61 -5.09
C THR A 18 36.01 33.42 -6.03
N LEU A 19 35.41 33.56 -7.22
CA LEU A 19 35.46 32.57 -8.29
C LEU A 19 36.82 32.63 -8.99
N VAL A 20 37.35 31.48 -9.40
CA VAL A 20 38.51 31.37 -10.28
C VAL A 20 38.10 30.64 -11.54
N THR A 21 38.25 31.31 -12.68
CA THR A 21 38.10 30.74 -14.03
C THR A 21 39.48 30.46 -14.61
N SER A 22 39.60 29.41 -15.42
CA SER A 22 40.82 29.09 -16.17
C SER A 22 40.47 28.51 -17.54
N ASP A 23 40.92 29.17 -18.60
CA ASP A 23 40.52 28.90 -19.98
C ASP A 23 41.48 27.96 -20.74
N LEU A 24 41.01 27.56 -21.95
CA LEU A 24 41.76 27.01 -23.09
C LEU A 24 42.18 25.52 -23.06
N PRO A 25 42.40 24.87 -24.24
CA PRO A 25 41.94 25.21 -25.60
C PRO A 25 41.13 24.08 -26.30
N VAL A 26 40.38 24.45 -27.34
CA VAL A 26 39.69 23.54 -28.27
C VAL A 26 40.56 23.26 -29.51
N LYS A 27 40.32 22.14 -30.21
CA LYS A 27 41.01 21.75 -31.45
C LYS A 27 40.00 21.55 -32.60
N GLU A 28 40.39 21.90 -33.82
CA GLU A 28 39.51 21.99 -35.01
C GLU A 28 39.47 20.71 -35.86
N GLU A 29 38.38 20.52 -36.62
CA GLU A 29 38.20 19.62 -37.78
C GLU A 29 37.24 20.29 -38.80
N PRO A 30 37.23 19.93 -40.11
CA PRO A 30 36.97 20.91 -41.18
C PRO A 30 35.69 20.76 -42.03
N HIS A 31 35.13 21.93 -42.40
CA HIS A 31 34.42 22.30 -43.65
C HIS A 31 33.08 21.64 -44.12
N SER A 32 32.19 22.52 -44.57
CA SER A 32 30.87 22.29 -45.22
C SER A 32 30.99 22.30 -46.78
N PRO A 33 29.95 22.43 -47.66
CA PRO A 33 28.64 23.13 -47.58
C PRO A 33 27.43 22.22 -47.97
N SER A 34 26.15 22.62 -48.12
CA SER A 34 25.39 23.90 -48.24
C SER A 34 23.94 23.63 -47.67
N ALA A 35 22.77 24.28 -47.88
CA ALA A 35 22.14 25.57 -48.29
C ALA A 35 20.58 25.32 -48.14
N THR A 36 19.56 26.20 -48.12
CA THR A 36 19.24 27.66 -48.19
C THR A 36 17.74 27.81 -47.75
N SER A 37 17.04 28.94 -47.52
CA SER A 37 17.30 30.41 -47.56
C SER A 37 16.16 31.20 -46.85
N SER A 38 16.39 32.50 -46.62
CA SER A 38 15.39 33.62 -46.64
C SER A 38 14.11 33.61 -45.77
N SER A 39 14.18 34.24 -44.57
CA SER A 39 13.71 35.62 -44.21
C SER A 39 12.46 36.27 -44.90
N PRO A 40 11.87 37.40 -44.40
CA PRO A 40 12.17 38.20 -43.18
C PRO A 40 10.98 38.81 -42.36
N PHE A 41 11.30 39.36 -41.16
CA PHE A 41 10.63 40.52 -40.48
C PHE A 41 9.17 40.36 -39.96
N THR A 42 8.61 41.16 -39.01
CA THR A 42 9.00 42.44 -38.36
C THR A 42 8.57 42.50 -36.86
N SER A 43 9.12 43.42 -36.06
CA SER A 43 8.71 43.72 -34.67
C SER A 43 7.72 44.90 -34.54
N LEU A 44 6.94 45.00 -33.45
CA LEU A 44 6.79 46.25 -32.65
C LEU A 44 6.04 46.07 -31.30
N ARG A 45 5.85 47.17 -30.53
CA ARG A 45 5.43 47.23 -29.10
C ARG A 45 4.05 47.90 -28.89
N ARG A 46 3.51 47.75 -27.65
CA ARG A 46 2.58 48.70 -26.93
C ARG A 46 1.10 48.71 -27.43
N SER A 47 0.06 49.12 -26.68
CA SER A 47 -0.07 49.58 -25.27
C SER A 47 -1.53 49.57 -24.73
N THR A 48 -1.73 49.16 -23.45
CA THR A 48 -2.65 49.74 -22.41
C THR A 48 -4.16 50.07 -22.61
N ARG A 49 -4.92 49.89 -21.49
CA ARG A 49 -6.29 50.35 -21.11
C ARG A 49 -7.48 49.49 -21.62
N SER A 50 -8.55 49.13 -20.87
CA SER A 50 -9.14 49.43 -19.52
C SER A 50 -10.40 50.32 -19.51
N LEU A 51 -11.29 50.06 -18.53
CA LEU A 51 -12.60 50.71 -18.21
C LEU A 51 -13.78 50.28 -19.13
N THR A 52 -15.07 50.22 -18.73
CA THR A 52 -15.76 50.57 -17.44
C THR A 52 -17.06 49.75 -17.21
N SER A 53 -17.73 49.96 -16.05
CA SER A 53 -18.90 49.24 -15.53
C SER A 53 -20.28 49.90 -15.74
N SER A 54 -21.40 49.14 -15.61
CA SER A 54 -22.70 49.64 -15.08
C SER A 54 -23.66 48.52 -14.58
N LYS A 55 -24.76 48.90 -13.91
CA LYS A 55 -25.83 48.13 -13.22
C LYS A 55 -27.17 48.95 -13.30
N PRO A 56 -28.32 48.60 -12.66
CA PRO A 56 -29.16 47.38 -12.73
C PRO A 56 -30.72 47.65 -12.75
N ASN A 57 -31.54 46.60 -12.67
CA ASN A 57 -32.90 46.46 -12.05
C ASN A 57 -34.17 47.24 -12.52
N ALA A 58 -35.24 46.48 -12.84
CA ALA A 58 -36.65 46.58 -12.37
C ALA A 58 -37.43 45.32 -12.86
N LEU A 59 -38.03 44.48 -12.02
CA LEU A 59 -39.39 44.50 -11.42
C LEU A 59 -40.57 44.38 -12.41
N ASP A 60 -41.41 43.32 -12.26
CA ASP A 60 -42.88 43.44 -12.18
C ASP A 60 -43.59 42.14 -11.71
N LEU A 61 -44.87 42.24 -11.30
CA LEU A 61 -45.70 41.13 -10.75
C LEU A 61 -47.22 41.47 -10.80
N PRO A 62 -48.14 40.52 -11.08
CA PRO A 62 -49.43 40.54 -10.36
C PRO A 62 -50.08 39.17 -9.99
N SER A 63 -51.01 39.28 -9.04
CA SER A 63 -52.08 38.40 -8.50
C SER A 63 -53.02 37.70 -9.51
N SER A 64 -53.90 36.71 -9.17
CA SER A 64 -54.13 35.87 -7.97
C SER A 64 -55.15 34.70 -8.26
N ASP A 65 -55.42 33.85 -7.25
CA ASP A 65 -56.62 32.97 -7.07
C ASP A 65 -56.73 31.71 -7.98
N VAL A 66 -57.40 30.58 -7.61
CA VAL A 66 -58.27 30.24 -6.46
C VAL A 66 -58.32 28.72 -6.13
N LEU A 67 -58.76 28.35 -4.89
CA LEU A 67 -59.20 27.01 -4.39
C LEU A 67 -58.17 25.84 -4.33
N ASP A 68 -58.32 24.79 -3.49
CA ASP A 68 -59.40 24.39 -2.56
C ASP A 68 -58.85 23.86 -1.19
N THR A 69 -59.71 23.27 -0.33
CA THR A 69 -59.60 23.27 1.14
C THR A 69 -59.56 21.87 1.83
N PRO A 70 -59.11 21.76 3.12
CA PRO A 70 -58.83 20.46 3.76
C PRO A 70 -59.68 20.09 5.00
N SER A 71 -59.58 18.81 5.39
CA SER A 71 -59.84 18.22 6.73
C SER A 71 -61.26 18.07 7.29
N PRO A 72 -61.51 16.92 7.94
CA PRO A 72 -62.19 16.89 9.24
C PRO A 72 -61.54 15.90 10.25
N ARG A 73 -61.71 15.98 11.58
CA ARG A 73 -62.21 17.02 12.52
C ARG A 73 -61.99 16.50 13.95
N LYS A 74 -61.72 17.40 14.92
CA LYS A 74 -62.60 17.64 16.09
C LYS A 74 -62.19 18.93 16.83
N LYS A 75 -63.06 19.43 17.71
CA LYS A 75 -63.11 20.84 18.15
C LYS A 75 -63.14 20.99 19.70
N PRO A 76 -62.92 22.21 20.25
CA PRO A 76 -62.43 22.43 21.61
C PRO A 76 -63.50 22.93 22.60
N LYS A 77 -63.07 23.37 23.79
CA LYS A 77 -63.72 24.47 24.54
C LYS A 77 -62.67 25.47 25.06
N VAL A 78 -63.11 26.66 25.44
CA VAL A 78 -62.33 27.85 25.81
C VAL A 78 -62.90 28.45 27.09
N GLU A 79 -62.07 29.01 27.97
CA GLU A 79 -62.41 30.20 28.78
C GLU A 79 -61.17 30.82 29.49
N HIS A 80 -61.32 32.10 29.83
CA HIS A 80 -60.45 33.02 30.59
C HIS A 80 -61.39 33.85 31.48
N PRO A 81 -60.94 34.69 32.46
CA PRO A 81 -59.57 35.07 32.82
C PRO A 81 -59.27 34.95 34.34
N GLN A 82 -58.10 35.41 34.80
CA GLN A 82 -57.92 36.48 35.83
C GLN A 82 -56.49 36.49 36.41
N THR A 83 -55.99 37.67 36.77
CA THR A 83 -54.75 37.90 37.52
C THR A 83 -55.01 38.91 38.64
N PRO A 84 -54.40 38.72 39.82
CA PRO A 84 -53.95 39.83 40.66
C PRO A 84 -52.43 39.81 40.90
N ILE A 85 -51.89 40.89 41.47
CA ILE A 85 -50.45 41.20 41.53
C ILE A 85 -49.92 41.14 42.98
N SER A 86 -48.78 40.47 43.19
CA SER A 86 -47.75 40.67 44.24
C SER A 86 -46.96 39.35 44.45
N GLY A 87 -45.70 39.33 44.90
CA GLY A 87 -44.74 40.43 45.09
C GLY A 87 -43.38 39.92 45.61
N PHE A 88 -42.29 40.37 44.98
CA PHE A 88 -40.88 40.05 45.31
C PHE A 88 -40.40 38.58 45.11
N PRO A 89 -39.09 38.35 44.84
CA PRO A 89 -38.61 37.08 44.28
C PRO A 89 -38.16 36.08 45.34
N ALA A 90 -38.61 34.83 45.21
CA ALA A 90 -38.04 33.68 45.90
C ALA A 90 -37.34 32.74 44.89
N VAL A 91 -36.18 32.25 45.29
CA VAL A 91 -35.27 31.29 44.63
C VAL A 91 -35.93 30.42 43.54
N ALA A 92 -35.45 30.55 42.30
CA ALA A 92 -35.85 29.65 41.22
C ALA A 92 -35.47 28.19 41.57
N PRO A 93 -36.40 27.22 41.47
CA PRO A 93 -36.13 25.85 41.86
C PRO A 93 -35.07 25.21 40.96
N THR A 94 -34.17 24.45 41.56
CA THR A 94 -33.11 23.69 40.86
C THR A 94 -33.69 22.87 39.70
N PRO A 95 -33.05 22.86 38.51
CA PRO A 95 -33.56 22.13 37.36
C PRO A 95 -33.74 20.64 37.72
N LYS A 96 -34.93 20.11 37.41
CA LYS A 96 -35.33 18.74 37.80
C LYS A 96 -34.31 17.73 37.30
N SER A 97 -33.95 16.77 38.17
CA SER A 97 -33.00 15.71 37.90
C SER A 97 -33.13 15.17 36.47
N SER A 98 -32.05 15.28 35.70
CA SER A 98 -31.92 14.57 34.43
C SER A 98 -32.24 13.09 34.66
N THR A 99 -33.19 12.55 33.92
CA THR A 99 -33.50 11.12 33.97
C THR A 99 -32.30 10.38 33.39
N ARG A 100 -31.45 9.83 34.29
CA ARG A 100 -30.28 9.03 33.91
C ARG A 100 -30.68 8.04 32.82
N LYS A 101 -30.01 8.10 31.66
CA LYS A 101 -30.18 7.11 30.58
C LYS A 101 -30.01 5.72 31.23
N PRO A 102 -30.91 4.74 30.96
CA PRO A 102 -30.69 3.39 31.48
C PRO A 102 -29.35 2.85 30.98
N MET A 103 -28.62 2.20 31.87
CA MET A 103 -27.32 1.60 31.57
C MET A 103 -27.46 0.54 30.46
N PRO A 104 -26.47 0.37 29.57
CA PRO A 104 -26.44 -0.79 28.67
C PRO A 104 -26.37 -2.07 29.51
N VAL A 105 -27.26 -3.01 29.25
CA VAL A 105 -27.29 -4.30 29.96
C VAL A 105 -26.07 -5.11 29.50
N LEU A 106 -25.09 -5.37 30.36
CA LEU A 106 -23.80 -5.88 29.89
C LEU A 106 -23.89 -7.28 29.26
N ALA A 107 -24.68 -8.19 29.82
CA ALA A 107 -24.88 -9.55 29.35
C ALA A 107 -26.34 -10.02 29.48
N LEU A 108 -26.70 -11.09 28.76
CA LEU A 108 -27.98 -11.79 28.92
C LEU A 108 -27.96 -12.73 30.14
N GLU A 109 -29.08 -12.87 30.84
CA GLU A 109 -29.27 -13.87 31.92
C GLU A 109 -29.08 -15.32 31.43
N LYS A 110 -29.35 -15.56 30.14
CA LYS A 110 -29.14 -16.84 29.45
C LYS A 110 -28.49 -16.56 28.10
N PRO A 111 -27.31 -17.12 27.78
CA PRO A 111 -26.67 -16.92 26.50
C PRO A 111 -27.54 -17.30 25.30
N HIS A 112 -27.38 -16.57 24.20
CA HIS A 112 -28.03 -16.89 22.93
C HIS A 112 -27.32 -18.10 22.28
N PRO A 113 -28.04 -19.09 21.71
CA PRO A 113 -27.41 -20.29 21.15
C PRO A 113 -26.56 -19.99 19.89
N THR A 114 -25.31 -20.43 19.94
CA THR A 114 -24.30 -20.29 18.88
C THR A 114 -24.83 -20.77 17.51
N PRO A 115 -24.73 -19.95 16.43
CA PRO A 115 -25.28 -20.32 15.12
C PRO A 115 -24.42 -21.37 14.39
N LEU A 116 -25.03 -22.45 13.90
CA LEU A 116 -24.38 -23.66 13.32
C LEU A 116 -23.40 -23.46 12.13
N LYS A 117 -23.22 -22.24 11.61
CA LYS A 117 -22.24 -21.88 10.56
C LYS A 117 -21.63 -20.48 10.77
N TRP A 118 -21.69 -19.93 11.99
CA TRP A 118 -21.26 -18.54 12.24
C TRP A 118 -19.79 -18.30 11.85
N GLU A 119 -18.92 -19.27 12.14
CA GLU A 119 -17.48 -19.19 11.96
C GLU A 119 -17.09 -19.26 10.47
N GLU A 120 -17.56 -20.27 9.74
CA GLU A 120 -17.42 -20.37 8.27
C GLU A 120 -17.92 -19.09 7.57
N GLN A 121 -19.05 -18.54 8.03
CA GLN A 121 -19.60 -17.28 7.51
C GLN A 121 -18.75 -16.07 7.92
N TYR A 122 -18.16 -16.04 9.12
CA TYR A 122 -17.24 -14.99 9.56
C TYR A 122 -15.96 -15.03 8.71
N ARG A 123 -15.24 -16.16 8.66
CA ARG A 123 -13.98 -16.32 7.93
C ARG A 123 -14.13 -16.02 6.43
N LEU A 124 -15.26 -16.37 5.81
CA LEU A 124 -15.51 -16.03 4.41
C LEU A 124 -15.87 -14.55 4.17
N ILE A 125 -16.50 -13.87 5.13
CA ILE A 125 -16.66 -12.40 5.06
C ILE A 125 -15.30 -11.73 5.27
N GLU A 126 -14.52 -12.22 6.22
CA GLU A 126 -13.20 -11.71 6.49
C GLU A 126 -12.28 -11.93 5.29
N ARG A 127 -12.23 -13.12 4.68
CA ARG A 127 -11.54 -13.38 3.40
C ARG A 127 -11.91 -12.36 2.31
N MET A 128 -13.20 -12.03 2.17
CA MET A 128 -13.60 -10.94 1.26
C MET A 128 -13.10 -9.57 1.72
N ARG A 129 -13.09 -9.27 3.03
CA ARG A 129 -12.64 -7.98 3.58
C ARG A 129 -11.13 -7.81 3.65
N LYS A 130 -10.36 -8.90 3.58
CA LYS A 130 -8.93 -8.89 3.26
C LYS A 130 -8.75 -8.28 1.89
N GLY A 131 -9.43 -8.80 0.87
CA GLY A 131 -9.43 -8.20 -0.47
C GLY A 131 -9.97 -6.76 -0.48
N LEU A 132 -11.20 -6.55 -0.04
CA LEU A 132 -11.97 -5.34 -0.26
C LEU A 132 -11.56 -4.17 0.65
N VAL A 133 -10.91 -3.14 0.09
CA VAL A 133 -10.83 -1.80 0.71
C VAL A 133 -12.21 -1.13 0.64
N ALA A 134 -12.63 -0.52 1.74
CA ALA A 134 -13.88 0.20 1.89
C ALA A 134 -13.65 1.56 2.59
N PRO A 135 -14.57 2.54 2.47
CA PRO A 135 -14.41 3.85 3.10
C PRO A 135 -14.11 3.83 4.60
N VAL A 136 -14.59 2.84 5.35
CA VAL A 136 -14.27 2.68 6.78
C VAL A 136 -12.79 2.40 7.05
N ASP A 137 -12.05 1.86 6.09
CA ASP A 137 -10.63 1.55 6.27
C ASP A 137 -9.77 2.82 6.19
N ASP A 138 -9.97 3.68 5.19
CA ASP A 138 -9.18 4.92 5.06
C ASP A 138 -9.75 6.09 5.87
N MET A 139 -11.05 6.08 6.16
CA MET A 139 -11.79 7.19 6.77
C MET A 139 -12.47 6.82 8.10
N GLY A 140 -12.11 5.69 8.70
CA GLY A 140 -12.67 5.16 9.95
C GLY A 140 -12.56 6.12 11.14
N CYS A 141 -13.45 5.97 12.12
CA CYS A 141 -13.51 6.86 13.29
C CYS A 141 -12.36 6.63 14.28
N GLU A 142 -11.84 5.41 14.25
CA GLU A 142 -10.71 4.87 14.99
C GLU A 142 -9.35 5.26 14.40
N ARG A 143 -9.30 5.91 13.22
CA ARG A 143 -8.06 6.33 12.54
C ARG A 143 -7.94 7.87 12.54
N PRO A 144 -7.36 8.48 13.60
CA PRO A 144 -7.06 9.91 13.59
C PRO A 144 -6.02 10.23 12.51
N ARG A 145 -6.30 11.19 11.63
CA ARG A 145 -5.43 11.54 10.50
C ARG A 145 -4.11 12.23 10.88
N THR A 146 -4.02 12.77 12.10
CA THR A 146 -2.90 13.60 12.56
C THR A 146 -2.30 13.03 13.84
N THR A 147 -1.13 12.43 13.69
CA THR A 147 -0.45 11.61 14.73
C THR A 147 0.99 12.02 15.00
N ALA A 148 1.55 12.98 14.24
CA ALA A 148 2.87 13.55 14.54
C ALA A 148 2.78 14.40 15.80
N ASP A 149 3.51 14.00 16.84
CA ASP A 149 3.71 14.70 18.13
C ASP A 149 2.44 15.06 18.95
N THR A 150 1.26 14.60 18.53
CA THR A 150 -0.01 14.77 19.26
C THR A 150 -0.01 13.95 20.57
N ASP A 151 -0.37 14.57 21.68
CA ASP A 151 -0.44 13.87 22.97
C ASP A 151 -1.59 12.84 23.04
N PRO A 152 -1.51 11.81 23.92
CA PRO A 152 -2.52 10.75 23.98
C PRO A 152 -3.94 11.23 24.34
N LYS A 153 -4.10 12.31 25.11
CA LYS A 153 -5.41 12.84 25.52
C LYS A 153 -6.08 13.56 24.34
N THR A 154 -5.33 14.38 23.59
CA THR A 154 -5.82 14.98 22.34
C THR A 154 -6.16 13.90 21.30
N LEU A 155 -5.35 12.83 21.19
CA LEU A 155 -5.62 11.71 20.31
C LEU A 155 -6.95 11.00 20.63
N ARG A 156 -7.22 10.75 21.92
CA ARG A 156 -8.51 10.20 22.37
C ARG A 156 -9.68 11.14 22.05
N PHE A 157 -9.48 12.45 22.24
CA PHE A 157 -10.49 13.45 21.92
C PHE A 157 -10.82 13.48 20.41
N HIS A 158 -9.82 13.39 19.52
CA HIS A 158 -10.03 13.23 18.07
C HIS A 158 -10.97 12.05 17.75
N MET A 159 -10.73 10.87 18.36
CA MET A 159 -11.55 9.68 18.15
C MET A 159 -12.99 9.85 18.67
N LEU A 160 -13.17 10.46 19.85
CA LEU A 160 -14.50 10.76 20.41
C LEU A 160 -15.31 11.67 19.47
N ILE A 161 -14.71 12.77 19.00
CA ILE A 161 -15.40 13.71 18.11
C ILE A 161 -15.73 13.05 16.76
N SER A 162 -14.80 12.26 16.20
CA SER A 162 -15.05 11.48 14.97
C SER A 162 -16.22 10.51 15.13
N LEU A 163 -16.25 9.73 16.22
CA LEU A 163 -17.37 8.82 16.56
C LEU A 163 -18.70 9.56 16.71
N MET A 164 -18.73 10.73 17.37
CA MET A 164 -19.95 11.54 17.50
C MET A 164 -20.45 12.06 16.15
N LEU A 165 -19.54 12.56 15.31
CA LEU A 165 -19.86 13.06 13.97
C LEU A 165 -20.28 11.94 13.00
N SER A 166 -19.79 10.70 13.14
CA SER A 166 -20.13 9.56 12.26
C SER A 166 -21.61 9.15 12.25
N SER A 167 -22.35 9.44 13.31
CA SER A 167 -23.75 9.02 13.44
C SER A 167 -24.61 9.47 12.25
N GLN A 168 -25.16 8.53 11.49
CA GLN A 168 -25.97 8.80 10.29
C GLN A 168 -25.25 9.69 9.25
N THR A 169 -23.92 9.56 9.13
CA THR A 169 -23.07 10.29 8.20
C THR A 169 -22.14 9.29 7.50
N LYS A 170 -21.74 9.55 6.25
CA LYS A 170 -20.79 8.70 5.51
C LYS A 170 -19.36 9.02 5.94
N ASP A 171 -18.52 7.99 6.08
CA ASP A 171 -17.15 8.11 6.61
C ASP A 171 -16.30 9.20 5.91
N PRO A 172 -16.29 9.35 4.56
CA PRO A 172 -15.55 10.44 3.92
C PRO A 172 -16.04 11.85 4.33
N VAL A 173 -17.34 12.01 4.59
CA VAL A 173 -17.94 13.28 5.03
C VAL A 173 -17.62 13.54 6.50
N THR A 174 -17.67 12.52 7.34
CA THR A 174 -17.24 12.58 8.74
C THR A 174 -15.76 12.94 8.85
N SER A 175 -14.91 12.22 8.13
CA SER A 175 -13.45 12.35 8.19
C SER A 175 -12.95 13.63 7.53
N GLN A 176 -13.65 14.18 6.53
CA GLN A 176 -13.39 15.55 6.06
C GLN A 176 -13.81 16.61 7.09
N ALA A 177 -14.95 16.43 7.78
CA ALA A 177 -15.39 17.36 8.81
C ALA A 177 -14.42 17.40 10.03
N VAL A 178 -13.82 16.28 10.39
CA VAL A 178 -12.74 16.20 11.39
C VAL A 178 -11.47 16.92 10.90
N THR A 179 -11.06 16.72 9.64
CA THR A 179 -9.96 17.48 9.01
C THR A 179 -10.21 18.98 9.06
N ASN A 180 -11.41 19.44 8.69
CA ASN A 180 -11.79 20.85 8.71
C ASN A 180 -11.67 21.44 10.13
N LEU A 181 -12.20 20.74 11.14
CA LEU A 181 -12.08 21.17 12.54
C LEU A 181 -10.61 21.30 12.96
N HIS A 182 -9.74 20.37 12.55
CA HIS A 182 -8.33 20.41 12.93
C HIS A 182 -7.56 21.58 12.28
N HIS A 183 -7.87 21.97 11.05
CA HIS A 183 -7.18 23.09 10.39
C HIS A 183 -7.76 24.46 10.74
N THR A 184 -9.06 24.56 11.01
CA THR A 184 -9.75 25.83 11.30
C THR A 184 -9.67 26.23 12.78
N LEU A 185 -9.57 25.27 13.70
CA LEU A 185 -9.53 25.58 15.14
C LEU A 185 -8.11 25.96 15.61
N PRO A 186 -7.99 27.02 16.45
CA PRO A 186 -6.69 27.45 16.96
C PRO A 186 -6.10 26.37 17.89
N GLY A 187 -4.90 25.89 17.56
CA GLY A 187 -4.25 24.79 18.30
C GLY A 187 -4.75 23.38 17.94
N GLY A 188 -5.42 23.20 16.80
CA GLY A 188 -5.94 21.90 16.37
C GLY A 188 -7.27 21.52 17.03
N LEU A 189 -7.67 20.26 16.94
CA LEU A 189 -8.93 19.74 17.50
C LEU A 189 -8.74 19.30 18.96
N THR A 190 -8.64 20.26 19.89
CA THR A 190 -8.55 19.99 21.33
C THR A 190 -9.87 20.25 22.04
N ALA A 191 -10.00 19.80 23.30
CA ALA A 191 -11.16 20.12 24.13
C ALA A 191 -11.28 21.64 24.32
N ASP A 192 -10.19 22.33 24.65
CA ASP A 192 -10.15 23.78 24.83
C ASP A 192 -10.51 24.54 23.54
N SER A 193 -9.95 24.17 22.38
CA SER A 193 -10.23 24.87 21.12
C SER A 193 -11.68 24.68 20.66
N LEU A 194 -12.23 23.46 20.79
CA LEU A 194 -13.62 23.18 20.39
C LEU A 194 -14.64 23.79 21.37
N ALA A 195 -14.31 23.89 22.66
CA ALA A 195 -15.14 24.57 23.66
C ALA A 195 -15.14 26.10 23.48
N ALA A 196 -14.03 26.68 23.01
CA ALA A 196 -13.89 28.12 22.76
C ALA A 196 -14.37 28.58 21.37
N ALA A 197 -14.53 27.66 20.42
CA ALA A 197 -14.93 27.95 19.04
C ALA A 197 -16.32 28.62 18.95
N SER A 198 -16.46 29.57 18.01
CA SER A 198 -17.78 30.09 17.65
C SER A 198 -18.63 29.00 16.99
N ILE A 199 -19.94 29.10 17.19
CA ILE A 199 -20.94 28.20 16.60
C ILE A 199 -20.81 28.21 15.07
N GLU A 200 -20.55 29.37 14.48
CA GLU A 200 -20.36 29.60 13.05
C GLU A 200 -19.09 28.91 12.52
N GLN A 201 -17.97 28.98 13.25
CA GLN A 201 -16.72 28.28 12.88
C GLN A 201 -16.91 26.77 12.84
N VAL A 202 -17.58 26.21 13.85
CA VAL A 202 -17.91 24.77 13.88
C VAL A 202 -18.89 24.43 12.75
N HIS A 203 -19.89 25.27 12.49
CA HIS A 203 -20.82 25.10 11.37
C HIS A 203 -20.13 25.09 10.00
N GLU A 204 -19.16 25.98 9.77
CA GLU A 204 -18.36 25.98 8.54
C GLU A 204 -17.59 24.65 8.39
N CYS A 205 -17.00 24.15 9.47
CA CYS A 205 -16.27 22.88 9.44
C CYS A 205 -17.17 21.66 9.18
N ILE A 206 -18.37 21.61 9.79
CA ILE A 206 -19.19 20.38 9.84
C ILE A 206 -20.52 20.42 9.06
N ASN A 207 -20.85 21.47 8.28
CA ASN A 207 -22.17 21.61 7.62
C ASN A 207 -22.57 20.49 6.63
N LYS A 208 -21.66 19.61 6.23
CA LYS A 208 -21.96 18.42 5.41
C LYS A 208 -22.39 17.20 6.23
N VAL A 209 -22.13 17.20 7.54
CA VAL A 209 -22.44 16.09 8.46
C VAL A 209 -23.94 15.97 8.70
N GLY A 210 -24.46 14.74 8.77
CA GLY A 210 -25.88 14.49 9.05
C GLY A 210 -26.29 15.06 10.42
N PHE A 211 -27.33 15.91 10.45
CA PHE A 211 -27.79 16.65 11.63
C PHE A 211 -26.78 17.63 12.26
N TRP A 212 -25.83 18.17 11.48
CA TRP A 212 -24.72 19.02 11.94
C TRP A 212 -25.06 20.05 13.02
N ARG A 213 -26.09 20.88 12.86
CA ARG A 213 -26.50 21.91 13.86
C ARG A 213 -26.62 21.36 15.28
N ARG A 214 -27.24 20.19 15.43
CA ARG A 214 -27.42 19.49 16.71
C ARG A 214 -26.12 18.85 17.20
N LYS A 215 -25.24 18.45 16.28
CA LYS A 215 -23.91 17.92 16.60
C LYS A 215 -22.96 19.01 17.07
N THR A 216 -23.08 20.24 16.59
CA THR A 216 -22.41 21.43 17.16
C THR A 216 -22.64 21.48 18.67
N ASP A 217 -23.91 21.51 19.09
CA ASP A 217 -24.29 21.49 20.50
C ASP A 217 -23.63 20.32 21.23
N TYR A 218 -23.65 19.13 20.63
CA TYR A 218 -23.20 17.90 21.28
C TYR A 218 -21.67 17.85 21.46
N ILE A 219 -20.89 18.23 20.44
CA ILE A 219 -19.42 18.20 20.52
C ILE A 219 -18.87 19.33 21.39
N GLN A 220 -19.51 20.51 21.38
CA GLN A 220 -19.14 21.62 22.27
C GLN A 220 -19.62 21.42 23.71
N ASP A 221 -20.79 20.79 23.94
CA ASP A 221 -21.20 20.35 25.28
C ASP A 221 -20.26 19.28 25.81
N ALA A 222 -19.86 18.29 24.99
CA ALA A 222 -18.89 17.29 25.40
C ALA A 222 -17.55 17.94 25.78
N ALA A 223 -16.98 18.78 24.91
CA ALA A 223 -15.74 19.50 25.18
C ALA A 223 -15.76 20.25 26.53
N ARG A 224 -16.83 21.01 26.80
CA ARG A 224 -17.02 21.70 28.10
C ARG A 224 -17.10 20.73 29.28
N ILE A 225 -17.89 19.65 29.18
CA ILE A 225 -18.02 18.64 30.25
C ILE A 225 -16.68 17.95 30.57
N LEU A 226 -15.79 17.76 29.59
CA LEU A 226 -14.45 17.22 29.85
C LEU A 226 -13.54 18.24 30.54
N LEU A 227 -13.66 19.53 30.21
CA LEU A 227 -12.87 20.61 30.83
C LEU A 227 -13.33 20.96 32.25
N GLU A 228 -14.58 20.63 32.62
CA GLU A 228 -15.11 20.72 33.99
C GLU A 228 -14.50 19.68 34.95
N LYS A 229 -13.79 18.66 34.43
CA LYS A 229 -13.08 17.68 35.25
C LYS A 229 -11.82 18.27 35.92
N GLN A 230 -11.36 17.62 36.98
CA GLN A 230 -10.21 18.03 37.79
C GLN A 230 -9.11 16.97 37.78
N GLY A 231 -7.88 17.39 38.07
CA GLY A 231 -6.70 16.52 37.99
C GLY A 231 -6.47 16.00 36.56
N ASP A 232 -5.94 14.79 36.45
CA ASP A 232 -5.54 14.20 35.18
C ASP A 232 -6.72 13.92 34.23
N GLU A 233 -7.96 13.79 34.75
CA GLU A 233 -9.18 13.68 33.95
C GLU A 233 -9.50 14.96 33.15
N LYS A 234 -8.93 16.13 33.50
CA LYS A 234 -9.28 17.40 32.84
C LYS A 234 -9.01 17.33 31.33
N GLY A 235 -10.07 17.52 30.53
CA GLY A 235 -10.03 17.49 29.07
C GLY A 235 -9.93 16.08 28.46
N ASP A 236 -9.95 15.01 29.27
CA ASP A 236 -9.79 13.64 28.78
C ASP A 236 -11.12 12.92 28.53
N VAL A 237 -11.11 11.97 27.60
CA VAL A 237 -12.27 11.16 27.22
C VAL A 237 -12.51 10.09 28.29
N PRO A 238 -13.72 9.95 28.87
CA PRO A 238 -13.94 9.00 29.95
C PRO A 238 -13.64 7.55 29.54
N ASN A 239 -12.95 6.81 30.42
CA ASN A 239 -12.59 5.40 30.26
C ASN A 239 -13.68 4.43 30.80
N THR A 240 -14.91 4.92 30.97
CA THR A 240 -16.06 4.17 31.51
C THR A 240 -17.29 4.32 30.62
N LEU A 241 -18.12 3.26 30.54
CA LEU A 241 -19.39 3.31 29.79
C LEU A 241 -20.34 4.36 30.36
N GLU A 242 -20.29 4.54 31.68
CA GLU A 242 -21.06 5.49 32.47
C GLU A 242 -20.67 6.93 32.10
N GLY A 243 -19.37 7.23 32.10
CA GLY A 243 -18.85 8.54 31.73
C GLY A 243 -19.11 8.88 30.26
N LEU A 244 -18.91 7.92 29.35
CA LEU A 244 -19.19 8.10 27.92
C LEU A 244 -20.70 8.27 27.66
N CYS A 245 -21.55 7.41 28.22
CA CYS A 245 -23.00 7.54 28.05
C CYS A 245 -23.60 8.76 28.79
N ALA A 246 -22.90 9.39 29.72
CA ALA A 246 -23.32 10.68 30.28
C ALA A 246 -23.24 11.82 29.25
N LEU A 247 -22.31 11.75 28.29
CA LEU A 247 -22.15 12.76 27.24
C LEU A 247 -23.39 12.88 26.35
N LYS A 248 -23.68 14.10 25.91
CA LYS A 248 -24.81 14.44 25.03
C LYS A 248 -24.51 13.92 23.62
N GLY A 249 -25.48 13.26 22.98
CA GLY A 249 -25.29 12.61 21.68
C GLY A 249 -24.60 11.24 21.71
N VAL A 250 -23.80 10.94 22.73
CA VAL A 250 -23.20 9.61 22.94
C VAL A 250 -24.26 8.63 23.46
N GLY A 251 -24.23 7.40 22.94
CA GLY A 251 -25.06 6.27 23.37
C GLY A 251 -24.29 4.96 23.29
N PRO A 252 -24.87 3.81 23.71
CA PRO A 252 -24.14 2.57 23.95
C PRO A 252 -23.16 2.14 22.85
N LYS A 253 -23.56 2.12 21.56
CA LYS A 253 -22.63 1.83 20.44
C LYS A 253 -21.35 2.68 20.51
N MET A 254 -21.51 3.99 20.64
CA MET A 254 -20.38 4.92 20.66
C MET A 254 -19.53 4.74 21.92
N ALA A 255 -20.13 4.43 23.07
CA ALA A 255 -19.39 4.17 24.29
C ALA A 255 -18.51 2.91 24.16
N PHE A 256 -19.06 1.79 23.66
CA PHE A 256 -18.27 0.59 23.41
C PHE A 256 -17.12 0.84 22.41
N LEU A 257 -17.41 1.50 21.27
CA LEU A 257 -16.36 1.81 20.29
C LEU A 257 -15.30 2.77 20.83
N ALA A 258 -15.69 3.81 21.58
CA ALA A 258 -14.75 4.76 22.17
C ALA A 258 -13.81 4.08 23.19
N LEU A 259 -14.30 3.15 23.99
CA LEU A 259 -13.43 2.33 24.85
C LEU A 259 -12.47 1.48 24.02
N GLN A 260 -12.95 0.83 22.96
CA GLN A 260 -12.14 -0.05 22.10
C GLN A 260 -11.09 0.69 21.25
N CYS A 261 -11.31 1.94 20.83
CA CYS A 261 -10.34 2.70 20.03
C CYS A 261 -9.49 3.68 20.86
N ALA A 262 -10.08 4.40 21.81
CA ALA A 262 -9.39 5.46 22.56
C ALA A 262 -8.62 4.94 23.77
N TRP A 263 -9.05 3.81 24.36
CA TRP A 263 -8.47 3.25 25.59
C TRP A 263 -8.01 1.79 25.47
N ASP A 264 -8.24 1.14 24.33
CA ASP A 264 -8.09 -0.31 24.11
C ASP A 264 -8.86 -1.21 25.12
N ILE A 265 -9.92 -0.67 25.72
CA ILE A 265 -10.75 -1.38 26.71
C ILE A 265 -11.89 -2.11 25.99
N ASN A 266 -11.81 -3.45 25.95
CA ASN A 266 -12.84 -4.29 25.36
C ASN A 266 -14.02 -4.55 26.33
N ALA A 267 -14.86 -3.54 26.56
CA ALA A 267 -16.02 -3.65 27.45
C ALA A 267 -17.24 -4.37 26.81
N GLY A 268 -17.23 -4.60 25.50
CA GLY A 268 -18.34 -5.19 24.75
C GLY A 268 -18.41 -4.70 23.31
N ILE A 269 -19.36 -5.23 22.54
CA ILE A 269 -19.40 -5.04 21.08
C ILE A 269 -20.12 -3.74 20.69
N GLY A 270 -19.44 -2.86 19.95
CA GLY A 270 -20.12 -1.77 19.24
C GLY A 270 -20.96 -2.32 18.07
N VAL A 271 -22.29 -2.28 18.16
CA VAL A 271 -23.19 -2.71 17.07
C VAL A 271 -23.80 -1.51 16.35
N ASP A 272 -23.70 -1.51 15.01
CA ASP A 272 -24.24 -0.49 14.12
C ASP A 272 -25.30 -1.07 13.14
N VAL A 273 -25.74 -0.28 12.16
CA VAL A 273 -26.71 -0.69 11.13
C VAL A 273 -26.13 -1.64 10.07
N HIS A 274 -24.81 -1.80 9.97
CA HIS A 274 -24.15 -2.81 9.16
C HIS A 274 -24.10 -4.15 9.91
N VAL A 275 -23.50 -4.19 11.10
CA VAL A 275 -23.46 -5.39 11.97
C VAL A 275 -24.87 -5.94 12.21
N HIS A 276 -25.83 -5.09 12.61
CA HIS A 276 -27.22 -5.48 12.86
C HIS A 276 -27.91 -6.06 11.61
N ARG A 277 -27.72 -5.45 10.44
CA ARG A 277 -28.31 -5.91 9.18
C ARG A 277 -27.72 -7.24 8.72
N ILE A 278 -26.39 -7.37 8.79
CA ILE A 278 -25.67 -8.51 8.21
C ILE A 278 -25.84 -9.75 9.08
N THR A 279 -25.67 -9.64 10.40
CA THR A 279 -25.84 -10.80 11.30
C THR A 279 -27.28 -11.34 11.32
N ASN A 280 -28.30 -10.49 11.15
CA ASN A 280 -29.68 -10.95 10.92
C ASN A 280 -29.88 -11.62 9.54
N ARG A 281 -29.26 -11.12 8.45
CA ARG A 281 -29.25 -11.78 7.13
C ARG A 281 -28.57 -13.15 7.14
N LEU A 282 -27.50 -13.30 7.94
CA LEU A 282 -26.83 -14.59 8.17
C LEU A 282 -27.63 -15.52 9.09
N ARG A 283 -28.72 -15.05 9.70
CA ARG A 283 -29.53 -15.73 10.71
C ARG A 283 -28.71 -16.18 11.93
N TRP A 284 -27.77 -15.33 12.35
CA TRP A 284 -27.04 -15.49 13.62
C TRP A 284 -27.93 -15.23 14.85
N HIS A 285 -29.17 -14.80 14.64
CA HIS A 285 -30.16 -14.54 15.68
C HIS A 285 -31.38 -15.44 15.47
N LYS A 286 -31.75 -16.18 16.53
CA LYS A 286 -32.92 -17.06 16.59
C LYS A 286 -33.65 -16.81 17.92
N PRO A 287 -34.82 -16.14 17.95
CA PRO A 287 -35.44 -15.41 16.83
C PRO A 287 -34.56 -14.25 16.33
N PRO A 288 -34.86 -13.68 15.14
CA PRO A 288 -34.21 -12.46 14.65
C PRO A 288 -34.30 -11.31 15.65
N THR A 289 -33.30 -10.43 15.65
CA THR A 289 -33.25 -9.26 16.55
C THR A 289 -33.79 -8.02 15.85
N ASN A 290 -34.60 -7.23 16.57
CA ASN A 290 -35.27 -6.04 16.03
C ASN A 290 -34.55 -4.72 16.37
N THR A 291 -33.48 -4.78 17.18
CA THR A 291 -32.69 -3.61 17.57
C THR A 291 -31.18 -3.94 17.62
N PRO A 292 -30.30 -2.95 17.40
CA PRO A 292 -28.85 -3.11 17.55
C PRO A 292 -28.43 -3.59 18.96
N GLU A 293 -29.15 -3.19 20.01
CA GLU A 293 -28.84 -3.59 21.39
C GLU A 293 -29.17 -5.07 21.66
N GLN A 294 -30.29 -5.58 21.12
CA GLN A 294 -30.58 -7.02 21.13
C GLN A 294 -29.55 -7.81 20.30
N THR A 295 -29.10 -7.27 19.17
CA THR A 295 -27.98 -7.86 18.41
C THR A 295 -26.71 -7.89 19.25
N ARG A 296 -26.34 -6.80 19.93
CA ARG A 296 -25.14 -6.74 20.79
C ARG A 296 -25.21 -7.80 21.88
N LEU A 297 -26.31 -7.84 22.64
CA LEU A 297 -26.54 -8.80 23.70
C LEU A 297 -26.42 -10.25 23.22
N ASN A 298 -27.01 -10.58 22.07
CA ASN A 298 -26.86 -11.92 21.47
C ASN A 298 -25.41 -12.21 21.09
N LEU A 299 -24.77 -11.35 20.27
CA LEU A 299 -23.38 -11.56 19.81
C LEU A 299 -22.41 -11.69 20.99
N GLN A 300 -22.47 -10.76 21.95
CA GLN A 300 -21.58 -10.71 23.11
C GLN A 300 -21.75 -11.92 24.04
N SER A 301 -22.85 -12.68 23.92
CA SER A 301 -23.09 -13.88 24.71
C SER A 301 -22.49 -15.19 24.16
N TRP A 302 -22.01 -15.21 22.91
CA TRP A 302 -21.38 -16.40 22.31
C TRP A 302 -20.19 -16.14 21.38
N LEU A 303 -20.02 -14.91 20.86
CA LEU A 303 -18.88 -14.56 20.00
C LEU A 303 -17.59 -14.49 20.84
N PRO A 304 -16.47 -15.10 20.41
CA PRO A 304 -15.20 -14.99 21.11
C PRO A 304 -14.75 -13.54 21.35
N SER A 305 -14.21 -13.26 22.53
CA SER A 305 -13.85 -11.91 22.99
C SER A 305 -12.85 -11.19 22.09
N HIS A 306 -11.91 -11.93 21.48
CA HIS A 306 -10.94 -11.37 20.53
C HIS A 306 -11.61 -10.80 19.26
N LEU A 307 -12.79 -11.31 18.87
CA LEU A 307 -13.55 -10.80 17.72
C LEU A 307 -14.41 -9.57 18.04
N HIS A 308 -14.55 -9.17 19.31
CA HIS A 308 -15.44 -8.06 19.72
C HIS A 308 -14.99 -6.69 19.21
N LYS A 309 -13.68 -6.52 18.96
CA LYS A 309 -13.07 -5.30 18.38
C LYS A 309 -13.13 -5.31 16.83
N PRO A 310 -12.62 -6.33 16.09
CA PRO A 310 -12.61 -6.31 14.63
C PRO A 310 -13.99 -6.46 13.97
N ILE A 311 -14.99 -7.07 14.63
CA ILE A 311 -16.30 -7.35 13.99
C ILE A 311 -17.01 -6.09 13.48
N ASN A 312 -16.83 -4.91 14.09
CA ASN A 312 -17.47 -3.69 13.61
C ASN A 312 -16.91 -3.21 12.26
N PRO A 313 -15.62 -2.80 12.13
CA PRO A 313 -15.07 -2.33 10.85
C PRO A 313 -15.10 -3.39 9.75
N MET A 314 -14.96 -4.67 10.11
CA MET A 314 -15.12 -5.78 9.16
C MET A 314 -16.54 -5.80 8.54
N MET A 315 -17.58 -5.84 9.37
CA MET A 315 -18.98 -5.85 8.91
C MET A 315 -19.42 -4.53 8.26
N VAL A 316 -18.90 -3.39 8.73
CA VAL A 316 -19.18 -2.07 8.13
C VAL A 316 -18.72 -2.07 6.68
N GLY A 317 -17.43 -2.29 6.41
CA GLY A 317 -16.90 -2.28 5.04
C GLY A 317 -17.54 -3.35 4.15
N PHE A 318 -17.82 -4.55 4.69
CA PHE A 318 -18.52 -5.59 3.92
C PHE A 318 -19.93 -5.15 3.52
N GLY A 319 -20.62 -4.44 4.41
CA GLY A 319 -21.92 -3.82 4.15
C GLY A 319 -21.88 -2.53 3.32
N GLN A 320 -20.71 -1.92 3.12
CA GLN A 320 -20.49 -0.76 2.24
C GLN A 320 -20.27 -1.16 0.78
N VAL A 321 -19.59 -2.29 0.54
CA VAL A 321 -19.19 -2.71 -0.82
C VAL A 321 -20.04 -3.87 -1.39
N ILE A 322 -20.35 -4.90 -0.58
CA ILE A 322 -20.97 -6.17 -1.03
C ILE A 322 -22.37 -6.40 -0.46
N CYS A 323 -22.52 -6.44 0.86
CA CYS A 323 -23.79 -6.71 1.54
C CYS A 323 -24.66 -5.45 1.67
N LEU A 324 -24.84 -4.77 0.53
CA LEU A 324 -25.55 -3.50 0.41
C LEU A 324 -26.98 -3.57 1.00
N PRO A 325 -27.54 -2.48 1.55
CA PRO A 325 -28.89 -2.46 2.08
C PRO A 325 -29.94 -2.89 1.04
N VAL A 326 -29.82 -2.40 -0.19
CA VAL A 326 -30.66 -2.77 -1.35
C VAL A 326 -29.76 -3.39 -2.42
N GLY A 327 -30.25 -4.42 -3.13
CA GLY A 327 -29.51 -5.08 -4.22
C GLY A 327 -28.13 -5.62 -3.83
N PRO A 328 -27.98 -6.40 -2.73
CA PRO A 328 -26.68 -6.95 -2.32
C PRO A 328 -26.03 -7.75 -3.45
N ARG A 329 -24.70 -7.70 -3.54
CA ARG A 329 -23.91 -8.35 -4.59
C ARG A 329 -23.73 -9.85 -4.33
N CYS A 330 -24.83 -10.61 -4.35
CA CYS A 330 -24.84 -12.06 -4.09
C CYS A 330 -24.23 -12.93 -5.21
N ASP A 331 -24.00 -12.31 -6.36
CA ASP A 331 -23.24 -12.74 -7.54
C ASP A 331 -21.74 -12.95 -7.23
N VAL A 332 -21.09 -11.92 -6.65
CA VAL A 332 -19.64 -11.93 -6.33
C VAL A 332 -19.33 -12.20 -4.85
N CYS A 333 -20.35 -12.29 -3.99
CA CYS A 333 -20.18 -12.64 -2.58
C CYS A 333 -19.86 -14.15 -2.40
N LEU A 334 -18.71 -14.49 -1.79
CA LEU A 334 -18.31 -15.88 -1.54
C LEU A 334 -19.37 -16.69 -0.77
N LEU A 335 -20.07 -16.09 0.21
CA LEU A 335 -21.16 -16.75 0.95
C LEU A 335 -22.42 -16.96 0.09
N GLY A 336 -22.59 -16.15 -0.97
CA GLY A 336 -23.61 -16.33 -2.00
C GLY A 336 -23.22 -17.43 -2.98
N GLN A 337 -21.98 -17.46 -3.43
CA GLN A 337 -21.45 -18.47 -4.36
C GLN A 337 -21.43 -19.87 -3.73
N ARG A 338 -20.85 -20.01 -2.52
CA ARG A 338 -20.89 -21.25 -1.70
C ARG A 338 -22.29 -21.59 -1.14
N LYS A 339 -23.33 -20.78 -1.44
CA LYS A 339 -24.73 -20.95 -1.02
C LYS A 339 -24.98 -21.00 0.51
N ILE A 340 -24.00 -20.66 1.34
CA ILE A 340 -24.14 -20.70 2.81
C ILE A 340 -24.84 -19.48 3.42
N CYS A 341 -25.08 -18.41 2.66
CA CYS A 341 -25.88 -17.27 3.11
C CYS A 341 -27.40 -17.60 3.01
N PRO A 342 -28.14 -17.68 4.14
CA PRO A 342 -29.57 -18.00 4.13
C PRO A 342 -30.48 -16.81 3.75
N SER A 343 -29.89 -15.74 3.20
CA SER A 343 -30.53 -14.60 2.54
C SER A 343 -29.86 -14.25 1.20
N ARG A 344 -29.24 -15.23 0.52
CA ARG A 344 -28.73 -15.09 -0.86
C ARG A 344 -29.87 -14.69 -1.81
N VAL A 345 -29.64 -13.65 -2.61
CA VAL A 345 -30.48 -13.32 -3.77
C VAL A 345 -29.93 -14.04 -5.00
N SER A 346 -30.77 -14.72 -5.77
CA SER A 346 -30.36 -15.47 -6.97
C SER A 346 -30.31 -14.62 -8.24
N ASN A 347 -31.26 -13.71 -8.41
CA ASN A 347 -31.49 -13.00 -9.68
C ASN A 347 -30.94 -11.57 -9.59
N VAL A 348 -29.63 -11.43 -9.42
CA VAL A 348 -28.97 -10.12 -9.26
C VAL A 348 -28.71 -9.49 -10.63
N LYS A 349 -29.54 -8.51 -11.04
CA LYS A 349 -29.26 -7.67 -12.23
C LYS A 349 -27.96 -6.90 -12.03
N ALA A 350 -26.94 -7.18 -12.84
CA ALA A 350 -25.62 -6.54 -12.80
C ALA A 350 -25.59 -5.17 -13.54
N GLU A 351 -26.50 -4.98 -14.49
CA GLU A 351 -26.67 -3.80 -15.34
C GLU A 351 -26.56 -2.48 -14.54
N GLY A 352 -25.74 -1.53 -15.01
CA GLY A 352 -25.62 -0.19 -14.43
C GLY A 352 -24.91 -0.08 -13.07
N ARG A 353 -24.30 -1.16 -12.56
CA ARG A 353 -23.53 -1.12 -11.30
C ARG A 353 -22.07 -0.77 -11.57
N LYS A 354 -21.46 0.05 -10.70
CA LYS A 354 -20.00 0.15 -10.64
C LYS A 354 -19.41 -1.22 -10.34
N GLU A 355 -18.35 -1.58 -11.05
CA GLU A 355 -17.63 -2.84 -10.88
C GLU A 355 -17.00 -2.93 -9.48
N VAL A 356 -16.80 -4.16 -9.00
CA VAL A 356 -16.02 -4.45 -7.80
C VAL A 356 -15.11 -5.60 -8.16
N LEU A 357 -13.86 -5.27 -8.49
CA LEU A 357 -12.81 -6.24 -8.74
C LEU A 357 -12.42 -6.91 -7.41
N PHE A 358 -12.04 -8.18 -7.45
CA PHE A 358 -11.53 -8.91 -6.29
C PHE A 358 -10.13 -9.44 -6.59
N THR A 359 -9.11 -8.67 -6.21
CA THR A 359 -7.72 -9.10 -6.18
C THR A 359 -7.46 -9.95 -4.93
N PHE A 360 -7.86 -11.22 -5.01
CA PHE A 360 -7.43 -12.23 -4.05
C PHE A 360 -6.07 -12.80 -4.49
N THR A 361 -4.99 -12.37 -3.84
CA THR A 361 -3.79 -13.20 -3.76
C THR A 361 -4.15 -14.49 -3.02
N ALA A 362 -3.77 -15.64 -3.59
CA ALA A 362 -4.14 -16.95 -3.07
C ALA A 362 -2.98 -17.52 -2.26
N GLU A 363 -3.08 -17.48 -0.94
CA GLU A 363 -2.24 -18.19 0.04
C GLU A 363 -3.14 -19.07 0.93
N ASN A 364 -2.57 -20.12 1.54
CA ASN A 364 -3.31 -21.28 2.06
C ASN A 364 -3.83 -21.08 3.52
N GLU A 365 -4.41 -22.14 4.11
CA GLU A 365 -5.54 -22.01 5.06
C GLU A 365 -5.25 -21.58 6.52
N ASP A 366 -4.01 -21.59 7.01
CA ASP A 366 -3.74 -21.71 8.47
C ASP A 366 -3.47 -20.43 9.29
N ASP A 367 -3.42 -19.21 8.72
CA ASP A 367 -3.76 -18.01 9.52
C ASP A 367 -4.27 -16.81 8.69
N GLU A 368 -5.08 -15.96 9.33
CA GLU A 368 -6.02 -15.06 8.66
C GLU A 368 -5.41 -13.69 8.29
N GLY A 369 -4.90 -13.56 7.05
CA GLY A 369 -4.16 -12.38 6.54
C GLY A 369 -4.94 -11.07 6.25
N MET A 370 -4.44 -10.27 5.30
CA MET A 370 -4.98 -8.96 4.82
C MET A 370 -4.63 -8.80 3.32
N ALA A 371 -5.36 -7.98 2.55
CA ALA A 371 -5.05 -7.72 1.12
C ALA A 371 -5.53 -6.32 0.65
N ARG A 372 -5.73 -6.13 -0.67
CA ARG A 372 -6.05 -4.85 -1.33
C ARG A 372 -7.01 -5.04 -2.51
N VAL A 373 -7.85 -4.03 -2.77
CA VAL A 373 -8.76 -3.88 -3.94
C VAL A 373 -8.93 -2.39 -4.23
N GLU A 374 -8.93 -2.01 -5.49
CA GLU A 374 -9.48 -0.72 -5.92
C GLU A 374 -11.01 -0.76 -5.97
N VAL A 375 -11.69 0.05 -5.15
CA VAL A 375 -13.07 0.45 -5.43
C VAL A 375 -13.02 1.84 -6.08
N LYS A 376 -13.38 1.93 -7.37
CA LYS A 376 -13.41 3.20 -8.12
C LYS A 376 -14.53 4.13 -7.64
N TYR A 377 -14.31 4.72 -6.46
CA TYR A 377 -15.00 5.91 -5.99
C TYR A 377 -14.53 7.11 -6.81
N GLU A 378 -15.25 7.36 -7.90
CA GLU A 378 -15.42 8.67 -8.53
C GLU A 378 -15.44 9.75 -7.43
N GLN A 379 -14.34 10.48 -7.31
CA GLN A 379 -14.16 11.43 -6.23
C GLN A 379 -15.13 12.60 -6.41
N LEU A 380 -15.77 13.01 -5.32
CA LEU A 380 -16.42 14.31 -5.25
C LEU A 380 -15.33 15.39 -5.18
N LEU A 381 -14.78 15.73 -6.36
CA LEU A 381 -13.87 16.85 -6.53
C LEU A 381 -14.53 18.13 -5.97
N PRO A 382 -13.75 19.03 -5.33
CA PRO A 382 -14.21 20.36 -5.01
C PRO A 382 -14.72 21.07 -6.29
N MET A 383 -15.77 21.88 -6.16
CA MET A 383 -16.31 22.62 -7.30
C MET A 383 -15.34 23.70 -7.77
N GLY A 384 -14.77 23.53 -8.97
CA GLY A 384 -14.12 24.62 -9.69
C GLY A 384 -12.88 24.24 -10.48
N GLU A 385 -13.07 23.69 -11.68
CA GLU A 385 -12.48 24.20 -12.93
C GLU A 385 -13.15 23.53 -14.15
N GLU A 386 -12.86 24.01 -15.36
CA GLU A 386 -13.75 23.83 -16.52
C GLU A 386 -13.63 22.49 -17.25
N ALA A 387 -14.70 22.11 -17.96
CA ALA A 387 -14.84 20.79 -18.56
C ALA A 387 -14.13 20.66 -19.91
N VAL A 388 -13.31 19.61 -20.05
CA VAL A 388 -12.96 19.02 -21.35
C VAL A 388 -13.82 17.77 -21.55
N LYS A 389 -14.43 17.64 -22.73
CA LYS A 389 -15.04 16.40 -23.20
C LYS A 389 -14.08 15.77 -24.20
N ASP A 390 -13.79 14.49 -24.03
CA ASP A 390 -13.24 13.65 -25.10
C ASP A 390 -14.17 12.45 -25.31
N GLU A 391 -14.34 12.05 -26.57
CA GLU A 391 -15.31 11.04 -26.98
C GLU A 391 -14.68 9.64 -27.00
N ILE A 392 -15.29 8.69 -26.30
CA ILE A 392 -14.86 7.28 -26.37
C ILE A 392 -15.39 6.68 -27.67
N LEU A 393 -14.50 6.41 -28.62
CA LEU A 393 -14.79 5.61 -29.80
C LEU A 393 -15.05 4.16 -29.40
N GLU A 394 -16.23 3.64 -29.72
CA GLU A 394 -16.57 2.23 -29.55
C GLU A 394 -15.81 1.35 -30.56
N GLN A 395 -15.31 0.20 -30.10
CA GLN A 395 -15.17 -0.99 -30.96
C GLN A 395 -15.74 -2.22 -30.24
N PRO A 396 -16.56 -3.06 -30.91
CA PRO A 396 -17.30 -4.14 -30.25
C PRO A 396 -16.66 -5.52 -30.40
N GLY A 397 -16.97 -6.41 -29.46
CA GLY A 397 -17.15 -7.84 -29.75
C GLY A 397 -16.10 -8.82 -29.22
N LEU A 398 -16.39 -9.43 -28.08
CA LEU A 398 -16.01 -10.80 -27.74
C LEU A 398 -17.21 -11.50 -27.08
N GLY A 399 -17.56 -12.69 -27.55
CA GLY A 399 -18.82 -13.39 -27.21
C GLY A 399 -18.74 -14.33 -26.00
N GLU A 400 -19.90 -14.77 -25.53
CA GLU A 400 -20.09 -15.49 -24.26
C GLU A 400 -19.39 -16.87 -24.16
N GLU A 401 -18.93 -17.46 -25.27
CA GLU A 401 -18.25 -18.76 -25.28
C GLU A 401 -16.86 -18.76 -24.62
N GLY A 402 -16.25 -17.59 -24.41
CA GLY A 402 -14.95 -17.47 -23.75
C GLY A 402 -14.94 -17.88 -22.27
N VAL A 403 -16.10 -17.90 -21.60
CA VAL A 403 -16.19 -18.02 -20.14
C VAL A 403 -16.18 -19.47 -19.64
N LEU A 404 -16.77 -20.42 -20.37
CA LEU A 404 -16.95 -21.79 -19.85
C LEU A 404 -15.68 -22.66 -19.89
N LYS A 405 -14.72 -22.41 -20.78
CA LYS A 405 -13.50 -23.23 -20.90
C LYS A 405 -12.49 -23.08 -19.75
N VAL A 406 -12.75 -22.20 -18.78
CA VAL A 406 -11.90 -21.97 -17.61
C VAL A 406 -12.32 -22.85 -16.40
N LEU A 407 -13.51 -23.46 -16.43
CA LEU A 407 -14.09 -24.12 -15.25
C LEU A 407 -13.86 -25.65 -15.17
N ASP A 408 -13.61 -26.34 -16.29
CA ASP A 408 -13.32 -27.79 -16.32
C ASP A 408 -11.86 -28.14 -15.93
N ARG A 409 -11.26 -27.36 -15.02
CA ARG A 409 -9.92 -27.59 -14.44
C ARG A 409 -9.87 -27.49 -12.91
N VAL A 410 -11.04 -27.43 -12.25
CA VAL A 410 -11.13 -27.36 -10.78
C VAL A 410 -11.87 -28.58 -10.23
N ASP A 411 -11.29 -29.76 -10.47
CA ASP A 411 -11.48 -30.93 -9.61
C ASP A 411 -10.10 -31.61 -9.47
N GLY A 412 -9.60 -31.67 -8.24
CA GLY A 412 -8.16 -31.84 -7.97
C GLY A 412 -7.79 -31.41 -6.54
N SER A 413 -8.33 -32.12 -5.55
CA SER A 413 -8.18 -31.79 -4.13
C SER A 413 -6.95 -32.45 -3.50
N VAL A 414 -5.80 -31.75 -3.50
CA VAL A 414 -4.58 -32.17 -2.78
C VAL A 414 -3.86 -30.99 -2.08
N ASP A 415 -3.76 -29.82 -2.71
CA ASP A 415 -2.64 -28.89 -2.46
C ASP A 415 -2.77 -27.87 -1.29
N ASP A 416 -3.94 -27.64 -0.69
CA ASP A 416 -4.07 -26.52 0.28
C ASP A 416 -3.25 -26.73 1.59
N MET A 417 -2.79 -27.95 1.89
CA MET A 417 -1.90 -28.23 3.03
C MET A 417 -0.43 -27.82 2.84
N THR A 418 0.02 -27.40 1.65
CA THR A 418 1.47 -27.30 1.34
C THR A 418 2.16 -26.01 1.81
N ARG A 419 1.51 -24.84 1.73
CA ARG A 419 2.17 -23.55 2.04
C ARG A 419 2.64 -23.35 3.48
N ALA A 420 1.98 -23.98 4.46
CA ALA A 420 2.36 -23.85 5.86
C ALA A 420 3.80 -24.35 6.16
N ASN A 421 4.44 -25.00 5.19
CA ASN A 421 5.82 -25.50 5.27
C ASN A 421 6.67 -25.14 4.02
N LEU A 422 6.42 -24.02 3.33
CA LEU A 422 7.35 -23.55 2.29
C LEU A 422 8.61 -22.93 2.95
N PRO A 423 9.81 -23.51 2.74
CA PRO A 423 11.06 -23.00 3.32
C PRO A 423 11.53 -21.73 2.59
N TRP A 424 12.63 -21.14 3.05
CA TRP A 424 13.22 -19.97 2.39
C TRP A 424 13.68 -20.31 0.96
N ILE A 425 13.47 -19.36 0.06
CA ILE A 425 13.93 -19.37 -1.33
C ILE A 425 14.87 -18.19 -1.55
N ASP A 426 16.08 -18.51 -1.99
CA ASP A 426 17.15 -17.57 -2.25
C ASP A 426 17.14 -17.23 -3.74
N VAL A 427 16.68 -16.03 -4.09
CA VAL A 427 16.47 -15.60 -5.48
C VAL A 427 17.78 -15.17 -6.18
N HIS A 428 18.89 -15.13 -5.45
CA HIS A 428 20.17 -14.64 -5.94
C HIS A 428 21.31 -15.55 -5.45
N ALA A 429 21.49 -16.64 -6.19
CA ALA A 429 22.62 -17.54 -6.06
C ALA A 429 23.28 -17.80 -7.42
N HIS A 430 24.56 -18.16 -7.38
CA HIS A 430 25.41 -18.35 -8.55
C HIS A 430 25.90 -19.79 -8.65
N PHE A 431 26.26 -20.19 -9.86
CA PHE A 431 26.97 -21.44 -10.11
C PHE A 431 28.19 -21.23 -11.02
N SER A 432 28.99 -22.28 -11.18
CA SER A 432 30.02 -22.33 -12.22
C SER A 432 29.99 -23.71 -12.88
N PRO A 433 29.88 -23.80 -14.22
CA PRO A 433 30.12 -25.03 -14.94
C PRO A 433 31.48 -25.66 -14.63
N PRO A 434 31.64 -26.99 -14.77
CA PRO A 434 32.91 -27.67 -14.50
C PRO A 434 34.02 -27.14 -15.43
N ARG A 435 35.13 -26.69 -14.84
CA ARG A 435 36.29 -26.17 -15.55
C ARG A 435 37.38 -27.24 -15.67
N THR A 436 38.06 -27.29 -16.81
CA THR A 436 39.35 -27.99 -16.91
C THR A 436 40.40 -27.35 -15.99
N PRO A 437 41.51 -28.02 -15.64
CA PRO A 437 42.58 -27.43 -14.84
C PRO A 437 43.14 -26.13 -15.44
N SER A 438 43.16 -26.00 -16.77
CA SER A 438 43.58 -24.79 -17.48
C SER A 438 42.60 -23.63 -17.27
N GLU A 439 41.30 -23.87 -17.48
CA GLU A 439 40.26 -22.85 -17.26
C GLU A 439 40.13 -22.46 -15.78
N ALA A 440 40.36 -23.39 -14.86
CA ALA A 440 40.40 -23.11 -13.43
C ALA A 440 41.59 -22.19 -13.06
N GLN A 441 42.77 -22.44 -13.65
CA GLN A 441 43.94 -21.58 -13.47
C GLN A 441 43.73 -20.20 -14.10
N ALA A 442 43.16 -20.12 -15.30
CA ALA A 442 42.82 -18.85 -15.95
C ALA A 442 41.79 -18.04 -15.13
N ALA A 443 40.78 -18.70 -14.55
CA ALA A 443 39.81 -18.06 -13.66
C ALA A 443 40.43 -17.59 -12.33
N TYR A 444 41.45 -18.30 -11.81
CA TYR A 444 42.24 -17.86 -10.67
C TYR A 444 43.03 -16.59 -11.01
N GLU A 445 43.76 -16.59 -12.12
CA GLU A 445 44.58 -15.46 -12.57
C GLU A 445 43.74 -14.21 -12.88
N ALA A 446 42.59 -14.38 -13.54
CA ALA A 446 41.64 -13.29 -13.80
C ALA A 446 41.11 -12.67 -12.50
N ALA A 447 40.70 -13.48 -11.51
CA ALA A 447 40.25 -12.97 -10.22
C ALA A 447 41.39 -12.28 -9.44
N ARG A 448 42.62 -12.79 -9.52
CA ARG A 448 43.81 -12.12 -8.93
C ARG A 448 44.12 -10.79 -9.60
N ALA A 449 43.94 -10.67 -10.92
CA ALA A 449 44.06 -9.40 -11.65
C ALA A 449 42.96 -8.40 -11.22
N ALA A 450 41.71 -8.87 -11.08
CA ALA A 450 40.58 -8.14 -10.48
C ALA A 450 40.69 -7.92 -8.95
N GLN A 451 41.91 -7.95 -8.41
CA GLN A 451 42.27 -7.63 -7.01
C GLN A 451 41.66 -8.54 -5.93
N PHE A 452 41.05 -9.68 -6.27
CA PHE A 452 40.58 -10.63 -5.26
C PHE A 452 41.77 -11.29 -4.54
N LEU A 453 41.69 -11.40 -3.22
CA LEU A 453 42.72 -12.01 -2.37
C LEU A 453 42.48 -13.51 -2.14
N ILE A 454 42.15 -14.23 -3.22
CA ILE A 454 41.96 -15.69 -3.19
C ILE A 454 43.29 -16.44 -3.19
N THR A 455 43.34 -17.58 -2.51
CA THR A 455 44.53 -18.45 -2.35
C THR A 455 44.50 -19.72 -3.23
N SER A 456 43.39 -19.97 -3.91
CA SER A 456 43.16 -21.15 -4.76
C SER A 456 42.15 -20.83 -5.86
N PRO A 457 42.11 -21.59 -6.96
CA PRO A 457 41.09 -21.42 -8.00
C PRO A 457 39.65 -21.44 -7.47
N PRO A 458 38.76 -20.58 -7.99
CA PRO A 458 37.36 -20.53 -7.56
C PRO A 458 36.62 -21.78 -8.05
N LYS A 459 36.12 -22.58 -7.10
CA LYS A 459 35.33 -23.80 -7.33
C LYS A 459 33.93 -23.63 -6.75
N TRP A 460 32.91 -24.01 -7.52
CA TRP A 460 31.55 -24.26 -7.06
C TRP A 460 31.28 -25.77 -6.99
N ASP A 461 30.43 -26.23 -6.07
CA ASP A 461 30.09 -27.65 -5.92
C ASP A 461 28.66 -27.80 -5.39
N ALA A 462 27.77 -28.40 -6.19
CA ALA A 462 26.35 -28.56 -5.86
C ALA A 462 26.10 -29.20 -4.48
N LYS A 463 26.96 -30.12 -4.02
CA LYS A 463 26.79 -30.78 -2.71
C LYS A 463 27.24 -29.91 -1.56
N GLN A 464 28.27 -29.08 -1.75
CA GLN A 464 28.71 -28.11 -0.75
C GLN A 464 27.70 -26.96 -0.64
N THR A 465 27.14 -26.51 -1.77
CA THR A 465 26.02 -25.56 -1.83
C THR A 465 24.79 -26.09 -1.11
N ILE A 466 24.37 -27.34 -1.40
CA ILE A 466 23.25 -28.00 -0.70
C ILE A 466 23.50 -28.13 0.81
N ALA A 467 24.72 -28.48 1.24
CA ALA A 467 25.03 -28.57 2.67
C ALA A 467 24.95 -27.22 3.39
N TYR A 468 25.38 -26.12 2.73
CA TYR A 468 25.15 -24.77 3.26
C TYR A 468 23.66 -24.43 3.30
N MET A 469 22.89 -24.76 2.26
CA MET A 469 21.44 -24.55 2.25
C MET A 469 20.72 -25.31 3.37
N ASP A 470 21.16 -26.53 3.69
CA ASP A 470 20.65 -27.34 4.81
C ASP A 470 20.99 -26.72 6.18
N GLU A 471 22.19 -26.15 6.34
CA GLU A 471 22.58 -25.36 7.53
C GLU A 471 21.82 -24.03 7.65
N ALA A 472 21.40 -23.47 6.51
CA ALA A 472 20.80 -22.14 6.39
C ALA A 472 19.26 -22.12 6.36
N ASP A 473 18.60 -23.29 6.41
CA ASP A 473 17.15 -23.52 6.20
C ASP A 473 16.61 -22.97 4.86
N ILE A 474 17.43 -23.07 3.80
CA ILE A 474 17.09 -22.67 2.44
C ILE A 474 16.63 -23.91 1.66
N GLY A 475 15.37 -23.94 1.24
CA GLY A 475 14.83 -25.02 0.43
C GLY A 475 15.41 -25.02 -0.98
N MET A 476 15.38 -23.84 -1.63
CA MET A 476 15.79 -23.69 -3.03
C MET A 476 16.68 -22.45 -3.24
N GLN A 477 17.70 -22.61 -4.08
CA GLN A 477 18.49 -21.52 -4.66
C GLN A 477 18.18 -21.34 -6.14
N MET A 478 17.88 -20.10 -6.52
CA MET A 478 17.70 -19.68 -7.91
C MET A 478 19.07 -19.39 -8.52
N LEU A 479 19.57 -20.33 -9.31
CA LEU A 479 20.93 -20.33 -9.84
C LEU A 479 21.03 -19.50 -11.13
N SER A 480 21.99 -18.57 -11.17
CA SER A 480 22.37 -17.81 -12.36
C SER A 480 23.88 -17.91 -12.66
N ASN A 481 24.27 -17.70 -13.93
CA ASN A 481 25.65 -17.47 -14.36
C ASN A 481 25.65 -16.93 -15.80
N ILE A 482 26.13 -15.71 -16.02
CA ILE A 482 26.02 -14.97 -17.29
C ILE A 482 27.42 -14.71 -17.91
N PRO A 483 28.09 -15.72 -18.50
CA PRO A 483 29.41 -15.54 -19.11
C PRO A 483 29.33 -14.78 -20.44
N LEU A 484 30.37 -14.01 -20.75
CA LEU A 484 30.40 -12.99 -21.82
C LEU A 484 30.36 -13.52 -23.28
N THR A 485 30.10 -14.79 -23.56
CA THR A 485 29.95 -15.29 -24.94
C THR A 485 28.69 -16.14 -25.09
N LEU A 486 27.96 -15.99 -26.20
CA LEU A 486 26.72 -16.74 -26.49
C LEU A 486 26.92 -18.26 -26.38
N GLU A 487 28.07 -18.77 -26.80
CA GLU A 487 28.45 -20.17 -26.68
C GLU A 487 28.56 -20.61 -25.20
N LYS A 488 29.37 -19.92 -24.39
CA LYS A 488 29.53 -20.26 -22.97
C LYS A 488 28.28 -19.96 -22.15
N LEU A 489 27.45 -19.02 -22.58
CA LEU A 489 26.15 -18.72 -21.97
C LEU A 489 25.14 -19.84 -22.26
N ARG A 490 25.15 -20.42 -23.46
CA ARG A 490 24.37 -21.63 -23.77
C ARG A 490 24.84 -22.84 -22.99
N GLU A 491 26.13 -23.11 -22.96
CA GLU A 491 26.72 -24.16 -22.09
C GLU A 491 26.34 -23.95 -20.61
N SER A 492 26.35 -22.70 -20.14
CA SER A 492 25.94 -22.33 -18.78
C SER A 492 24.46 -22.63 -18.52
N ASN A 493 23.57 -22.17 -19.41
CA ASN A 493 22.12 -22.41 -19.32
C ASN A 493 21.80 -23.91 -19.36
N ASP A 494 22.45 -24.66 -20.24
CA ASP A 494 22.27 -26.12 -20.38
C ASP A 494 22.79 -26.87 -19.14
N PHE A 495 23.94 -26.47 -18.58
CA PHE A 495 24.44 -27.03 -17.33
C PHE A 495 23.53 -26.66 -16.14
N GLY A 496 23.03 -25.42 -16.07
CA GLY A 496 22.05 -24.98 -15.08
C GLY A 496 20.75 -25.81 -15.13
N ALA A 497 20.22 -26.06 -16.34
CA ALA A 497 19.07 -26.94 -16.54
C ALA A 497 19.38 -28.39 -16.12
N SER A 498 20.62 -28.86 -16.32
CA SER A 498 21.05 -30.18 -15.82
C SER A 498 21.13 -30.24 -14.28
N LEU A 499 21.50 -29.14 -13.60
CA LEU A 499 21.49 -29.05 -12.14
C LEU A 499 20.06 -29.05 -11.59
N VAL A 500 19.15 -28.29 -12.19
CA VAL A 500 17.72 -28.33 -11.85
C VAL A 500 17.15 -29.73 -12.07
N LYS A 501 17.49 -30.40 -13.18
CA LYS A 501 17.06 -31.78 -13.45
C LYS A 501 17.63 -32.79 -12.44
N ALA A 502 18.82 -32.57 -11.92
CA ALA A 502 19.46 -33.44 -10.93
C ALA A 502 18.97 -33.20 -9.49
N TYR A 503 18.62 -31.96 -9.15
CA TYR A 503 18.17 -31.56 -7.82
C TYR A 503 16.93 -30.64 -7.90
N PRO A 504 15.79 -31.13 -8.44
CA PRO A 504 14.65 -30.30 -8.84
C PRO A 504 14.00 -29.50 -7.71
N ARG A 505 14.15 -29.96 -6.47
CA ARG A 505 13.75 -29.23 -5.27
C ARG A 505 14.79 -28.23 -4.78
N ARG A 506 16.11 -28.48 -4.95
CA ARG A 506 17.15 -27.61 -4.39
C ARG A 506 17.55 -26.47 -5.31
N PHE A 507 17.37 -26.60 -6.62
CA PHE A 507 17.73 -25.54 -7.57
C PHE A 507 16.57 -25.13 -8.47
N GLY A 508 16.51 -23.83 -8.74
CA GLY A 508 15.85 -23.25 -9.91
C GLY A 508 16.87 -22.61 -10.85
N LEU A 509 16.46 -22.31 -12.08
CA LEU A 509 17.33 -21.69 -13.09
C LEU A 509 16.84 -20.29 -13.45
N LEU A 510 17.72 -19.31 -13.26
CA LEU A 510 17.63 -17.99 -13.89
C LEU A 510 18.57 -17.99 -15.09
N ALA A 511 18.03 -18.30 -16.28
CA ALA A 511 18.86 -18.46 -17.47
C ALA A 511 19.45 -17.12 -17.91
N GLY A 512 20.76 -17.09 -18.13
CA GLY A 512 21.48 -15.90 -18.59
C GLY A 512 21.06 -15.54 -20.01
N ILE A 513 20.89 -14.25 -20.29
CA ILE A 513 20.55 -13.73 -21.63
C ILE A 513 21.67 -12.79 -22.15
N PRO A 514 22.14 -12.97 -23.39
CA PRO A 514 23.17 -12.12 -23.99
C PRO A 514 22.53 -10.87 -24.59
N THR A 515 22.45 -9.79 -23.81
CA THR A 515 21.79 -8.54 -24.22
C THR A 515 22.68 -7.62 -25.09
N ASP A 516 23.70 -8.16 -25.75
CA ASP A 516 24.56 -7.48 -26.74
C ASP A 516 24.12 -7.68 -28.20
N ASP A 517 23.19 -8.61 -28.46
CA ASP A 517 22.53 -8.82 -29.74
C ASP A 517 21.04 -9.09 -29.45
N GLY A 518 20.15 -8.17 -29.81
CA GLY A 518 18.72 -8.28 -29.49
C GLY A 518 18.03 -9.51 -30.11
N LYS A 519 18.54 -10.00 -31.25
CA LYS A 519 18.06 -11.22 -31.89
C LYS A 519 18.61 -12.47 -31.20
N ALA A 520 19.87 -12.48 -30.77
CA ALA A 520 20.41 -13.57 -29.95
C ALA A 520 19.68 -13.64 -28.61
N ALA A 521 19.43 -12.50 -27.97
CA ALA A 521 18.73 -12.37 -26.70
C ALA A 521 17.30 -12.96 -26.76
N LEU A 522 16.47 -12.52 -27.72
CA LEU A 522 15.11 -13.01 -27.90
C LEU A 522 15.06 -14.52 -28.21
N ASN A 523 15.99 -15.03 -29.03
CA ASN A 523 16.03 -16.45 -29.37
C ASN A 523 16.49 -17.31 -28.17
N GLU A 524 17.45 -16.83 -27.38
CA GLU A 524 17.91 -17.54 -26.19
C GLU A 524 16.90 -17.48 -25.05
N ALA A 525 16.17 -16.37 -24.88
CA ALA A 525 15.07 -16.28 -23.92
C ALA A 525 13.96 -17.29 -24.24
N LYS A 526 13.57 -17.43 -25.52
CA LYS A 526 12.62 -18.47 -25.94
C LYS A 526 13.17 -19.87 -25.68
N ARG A 527 14.40 -20.18 -26.09
CA ARG A 527 15.05 -21.48 -25.83
C ARG A 527 15.10 -21.82 -24.33
N ALA A 528 15.43 -20.85 -23.48
CA ALA A 528 15.50 -21.04 -22.04
C ALA A 528 14.12 -21.32 -21.43
N LEU A 529 13.11 -20.53 -21.78
CA LEU A 529 11.77 -20.66 -21.21
C LEU A 529 10.98 -21.86 -21.76
N ASP A 530 11.12 -22.14 -23.06
CA ASP A 530 10.32 -23.13 -23.79
C ASP A 530 11.02 -24.51 -23.87
N ASP A 531 12.33 -24.58 -24.16
CA ASP A 531 13.05 -25.86 -24.33
C ASP A 531 13.75 -26.32 -23.03
N LEU A 532 14.37 -25.40 -22.27
CA LEU A 532 15.05 -25.73 -21.01
C LEU A 532 14.14 -25.71 -19.77
N SER A 533 12.92 -25.16 -19.89
CA SER A 533 12.00 -24.93 -18.76
C SER A 533 12.63 -24.11 -17.62
N ALA A 534 13.45 -23.10 -17.95
CA ALA A 534 14.03 -22.19 -16.98
C ALA A 534 12.94 -21.47 -16.15
N ASP A 535 13.20 -21.25 -14.87
CA ASP A 535 12.20 -20.72 -13.93
C ASP A 535 11.99 -19.21 -14.05
N GLY A 536 13.04 -18.50 -14.45
CA GLY A 536 13.05 -17.09 -14.83
C GLY A 536 14.32 -16.78 -15.63
N LEU A 537 14.63 -15.51 -15.83
CA LEU A 537 15.82 -15.07 -16.59
C LEU A 537 16.74 -14.19 -15.76
N ALA A 538 18.02 -14.17 -16.13
CA ALA A 538 19.04 -13.28 -15.56
C ALA A 538 19.70 -12.43 -16.66
N VAL A 539 19.82 -11.13 -16.43
CA VAL A 539 20.47 -10.17 -17.33
C VAL A 539 21.52 -9.36 -16.58
N THR A 540 22.49 -8.81 -17.30
CA THR A 540 23.45 -7.86 -16.73
C THR A 540 22.98 -6.43 -16.94
N ALA A 541 23.05 -5.56 -15.92
CA ALA A 541 22.62 -4.17 -15.99
C ALA A 541 23.30 -3.39 -17.14
N CYS A 542 24.57 -3.68 -17.39
CA CYS A 542 25.29 -3.30 -18.61
C CYS A 542 26.07 -4.52 -19.14
N TYR A 543 25.62 -5.12 -20.24
CA TYR A 543 26.28 -6.29 -20.83
C TYR A 543 27.17 -5.84 -22.00
N LYS A 544 28.50 -5.93 -21.85
CA LYS A 544 29.51 -5.48 -22.83
C LYS A 544 29.43 -3.99 -23.25
N GLY A 545 28.74 -3.16 -22.48
CA GLY A 545 28.47 -1.76 -22.82
C GLY A 545 27.05 -1.50 -23.34
N THR A 546 26.29 -2.55 -23.67
CA THR A 546 24.88 -2.43 -24.03
C THR A 546 24.02 -2.38 -22.76
N TRP A 547 23.22 -1.32 -22.63
CA TRP A 547 22.27 -1.13 -21.53
C TRP A 547 20.93 -1.78 -21.86
N LEU A 548 20.15 -2.11 -20.84
CA LEU A 548 18.85 -2.77 -21.01
C LEU A 548 17.81 -1.93 -21.80
N SER A 549 18.02 -0.61 -21.90
CA SER A 549 17.19 0.33 -22.68
C SER A 549 17.45 0.31 -24.20
N ASP A 550 18.42 -0.46 -24.68
CA ASP A 550 18.80 -0.44 -26.10
C ASP A 550 17.58 -0.80 -27.00
N PRO A 551 17.27 0.01 -28.03
CA PRO A 551 16.13 -0.26 -28.91
C PRO A 551 16.14 -1.65 -29.57
N GLU A 552 17.29 -2.28 -29.79
CA GLU A 552 17.36 -3.64 -30.34
C GLU A 552 16.81 -4.70 -29.36
N LEU A 553 16.75 -4.40 -28.06
CA LEU A 553 16.18 -5.27 -27.03
C LEU A 553 14.65 -5.14 -26.91
N THR A 554 14.01 -4.16 -27.57
CA THR A 554 12.53 -3.99 -27.55
C THR A 554 11.78 -5.30 -27.82
N PRO A 555 12.13 -6.14 -28.83
CA PRO A 555 11.43 -7.39 -29.11
C PRO A 555 11.65 -8.50 -28.07
N LEU A 556 12.73 -8.43 -27.27
CA LEU A 556 12.93 -9.27 -26.09
C LEU A 556 11.93 -8.85 -25.01
N TRP A 557 11.91 -7.56 -24.68
CA TRP A 557 11.07 -7.03 -23.60
C TRP A 557 9.57 -7.17 -23.92
N ASP A 558 9.14 -6.99 -25.17
CA ASP A 558 7.77 -7.29 -25.61
C ASP A 558 7.37 -8.74 -25.31
N GLU A 559 8.23 -9.71 -25.63
CA GLU A 559 7.96 -11.14 -25.41
C GLU A 559 7.93 -11.50 -23.91
N LEU A 560 8.81 -10.91 -23.09
CA LEU A 560 8.83 -11.14 -21.64
C LEU A 560 7.66 -10.46 -20.94
N ASN A 561 7.28 -9.26 -21.36
CA ASN A 561 6.10 -8.52 -20.89
C ASN A 561 4.80 -9.24 -21.28
N ARG A 562 4.74 -9.85 -22.47
CA ARG A 562 3.62 -10.71 -22.92
C ARG A 562 3.49 -12.01 -22.10
N ARG A 563 4.59 -12.51 -21.55
CA ARG A 563 4.64 -13.74 -20.72
C ARG A 563 4.56 -13.46 -19.20
N GLU A 564 4.66 -12.21 -18.77
CA GLU A 564 4.67 -11.78 -17.35
C GLU A 564 5.85 -12.38 -16.56
N GLU A 565 7.00 -12.52 -17.22
CA GLU A 565 8.20 -13.20 -16.72
C GLU A 565 8.93 -12.43 -15.61
N THR A 566 9.67 -13.18 -14.79
CA THR A 566 10.57 -12.62 -13.76
C THR A 566 12.00 -12.53 -14.30
N VAL A 567 12.59 -11.34 -14.17
CA VAL A 567 13.93 -11.01 -14.67
C VAL A 567 14.79 -10.48 -13.53
N HIS A 568 15.86 -11.21 -13.20
CA HIS A 568 16.89 -10.73 -12.27
C HIS A 568 17.91 -9.87 -13.02
N ILE A 569 18.14 -8.65 -12.52
CA ILE A 569 19.10 -7.69 -13.05
C ILE A 569 20.32 -7.70 -12.12
N HIS A 570 21.34 -8.44 -12.54
CA HIS A 570 22.62 -8.54 -11.86
C HIS A 570 23.58 -7.45 -12.40
N PRO A 571 24.46 -6.85 -11.58
CA PRO A 571 25.57 -6.02 -12.08
C PRO A 571 26.62 -6.85 -12.85
N ASN A 572 27.53 -6.20 -13.56
CA ASN A 572 28.60 -6.90 -14.29
C ASN A 572 29.61 -7.56 -13.33
N GLY A 573 29.49 -8.87 -13.14
CA GLY A 573 30.41 -9.69 -12.34
C GLY A 573 31.84 -9.78 -12.88
N TYR A 574 32.09 -9.28 -14.10
CA TYR A 574 33.39 -9.19 -14.75
C TYR A 574 33.92 -7.75 -14.84
N ALA A 575 33.31 -6.81 -14.12
CA ALA A 575 33.77 -5.41 -14.09
C ALA A 575 35.19 -5.29 -13.51
N ASP A 576 35.99 -4.39 -14.10
CA ASP A 576 37.38 -4.17 -13.71
C ASP A 576 37.52 -3.65 -12.26
N ALA A 577 38.64 -4.01 -11.63
CA ALA A 577 38.98 -3.52 -10.30
C ALA A 577 39.29 -2.02 -10.30
N HIS A 578 38.53 -1.24 -9.53
CA HIS A 578 38.66 0.20 -9.45
C HIS A 578 39.23 0.64 -8.09
N MET A 579 40.02 1.73 -8.08
CA MET A 579 40.73 2.24 -6.88
C MET A 579 41.57 1.19 -6.10
N GLY A 580 42.05 0.14 -6.79
CA GLY A 580 42.78 -0.97 -6.16
C GLY A 580 41.89 -1.92 -5.34
N ARG A 581 40.60 -2.00 -5.65
CA ARG A 581 39.61 -2.87 -5.00
C ARG A 581 38.82 -3.69 -6.04
N PRO A 582 38.38 -4.92 -5.70
CA PRO A 582 37.43 -5.65 -6.53
C PRO A 582 36.14 -4.86 -6.78
N ALA A 583 35.60 -4.93 -8.01
CA ALA A 583 34.38 -4.22 -8.40
C ALA A 583 33.16 -4.44 -7.47
N PRO A 584 32.92 -5.64 -6.87
CA PRO A 584 31.80 -5.86 -5.95
C PRO A 584 31.75 -4.94 -4.72
N LEU A 585 32.85 -4.29 -4.34
CA LEU A 585 32.87 -3.39 -3.19
C LEU A 585 32.28 -2.00 -3.50
N ILE A 586 32.27 -1.57 -4.76
CA ILE A 586 31.95 -0.19 -5.17
C ILE A 586 31.15 -0.16 -6.48
N GLU A 587 31.78 -0.56 -7.59
CA GLU A 587 31.25 -0.26 -8.93
C GLU A 587 29.96 -1.00 -9.27
N VAL A 588 29.77 -2.21 -8.75
CA VAL A 588 28.51 -2.96 -8.96
C VAL A 588 27.28 -2.19 -8.47
N ALA A 589 27.39 -1.51 -7.32
CA ALA A 589 26.30 -0.75 -6.73
C ALA A 589 26.01 0.54 -7.51
N PHE A 590 27.00 1.09 -8.23
CA PHE A 590 26.80 2.22 -9.13
C PHE A 590 26.33 1.78 -10.53
N GLU A 591 26.73 0.59 -11.02
CA GLU A 591 26.26 0.07 -12.30
C GLU A 591 24.76 -0.30 -12.25
N SER A 592 24.32 -1.03 -11.21
CA SER A 592 22.88 -1.30 -11.01
C SER A 592 22.05 -0.01 -10.94
N ALA A 593 22.58 1.05 -10.33
CA ALA A 593 21.92 2.35 -10.26
C ALA A 593 21.88 3.08 -11.61
N ARG A 594 22.97 3.04 -12.40
CA ARG A 594 22.98 3.55 -13.79
C ARG A 594 21.96 2.80 -14.65
N GLY A 595 21.88 1.47 -14.51
CA GLY A 595 20.88 0.65 -15.20
C GLY A 595 19.44 1.02 -14.86
N VAL A 596 19.08 1.11 -13.57
CA VAL A 596 17.72 1.49 -13.14
C VAL A 596 17.36 2.92 -13.59
N VAL A 597 18.30 3.86 -13.54
CA VAL A 597 18.09 5.22 -14.09
C VAL A 597 17.85 5.14 -15.60
N GLU A 598 18.68 4.43 -16.34
CA GLU A 598 18.54 4.33 -17.80
C GLU A 598 17.22 3.65 -18.20
N MET A 599 16.74 2.64 -17.47
CA MET A 599 15.41 2.02 -17.66
C MET A 599 14.25 2.99 -17.39
N LEU A 600 14.40 3.92 -16.44
CA LEU A 600 13.39 4.92 -16.11
C LEU A 600 13.30 6.03 -17.17
N TYR A 601 14.44 6.59 -17.59
CA TYR A 601 14.49 7.76 -18.50
C TYR A 601 14.34 7.41 -19.98
N SER A 602 14.62 6.16 -20.37
CA SER A 602 14.26 5.60 -21.68
C SER A 602 12.78 5.28 -21.82
N GLY A 603 12.03 5.18 -20.71
CA GLY A 603 10.62 4.81 -20.66
C GLY A 603 10.35 3.30 -20.63
N MET A 604 11.39 2.47 -20.54
CA MET A 604 11.27 1.02 -20.45
C MET A 604 10.34 0.56 -19.31
N LEU A 605 10.36 1.24 -18.16
CA LEU A 605 9.46 0.94 -17.02
C LEU A 605 7.99 1.29 -17.28
N GLU A 606 7.69 2.26 -18.15
CA GLU A 606 6.31 2.56 -18.59
C GLU A 606 5.85 1.58 -19.67
N GLN A 607 6.78 1.14 -20.54
CA GLN A 607 6.49 0.27 -21.69
C GLN A 607 6.26 -1.20 -21.32
N PHE A 608 6.99 -1.73 -20.32
CA PHE A 608 6.97 -3.15 -19.96
C PHE A 608 6.49 -3.44 -18.52
N PRO A 609 5.30 -2.96 -18.10
CA PRO A 609 4.86 -2.96 -16.70
C PRO A 609 4.46 -4.34 -16.13
N LYS A 610 4.47 -5.41 -16.94
CA LYS A 610 4.17 -6.78 -16.49
C LYS A 610 5.42 -7.59 -16.13
N ILE A 611 6.62 -7.12 -16.47
CA ILE A 611 7.87 -7.83 -16.14
C ILE A 611 8.20 -7.60 -14.66
N LYS A 612 8.45 -8.69 -13.92
CA LYS A 612 8.89 -8.61 -12.53
C LYS A 612 10.42 -8.44 -12.50
N PHE A 613 10.88 -7.20 -12.58
CA PHE A 613 12.32 -6.87 -12.47
C PHE A 613 12.78 -6.94 -11.01
N ILE A 614 13.74 -7.81 -10.70
CA ILE A 614 14.45 -7.88 -9.41
C ILE A 614 15.83 -7.26 -9.59
N ILE A 615 16.15 -6.17 -8.90
CA ILE A 615 17.48 -5.55 -8.95
C ILE A 615 18.36 -6.09 -7.82
N GLY A 616 19.56 -6.56 -8.15
CA GLY A 616 20.50 -7.10 -7.18
C GLY A 616 20.94 -6.11 -6.08
N HIS A 617 21.32 -6.65 -4.92
CA HIS A 617 22.05 -5.94 -3.87
C HIS A 617 21.29 -4.75 -3.26
N CYS A 618 19.99 -4.91 -2.96
CA CYS A 618 19.07 -3.84 -2.55
C CYS A 618 18.95 -2.71 -3.60
N GLY A 619 19.17 -3.00 -4.88
CA GLY A 619 19.24 -1.98 -5.93
C GLY A 619 20.57 -1.22 -5.99
N GLY A 620 21.59 -1.67 -5.25
CA GLY A 620 22.87 -0.97 -5.13
C GLY A 620 22.69 0.44 -4.57
N SER A 621 23.08 1.46 -5.34
CA SER A 621 22.97 2.86 -4.92
C SER A 621 21.69 3.57 -5.39
N PHE A 622 20.83 2.94 -6.20
CA PHE A 622 19.65 3.62 -6.78
C PHE A 622 18.65 4.14 -5.73
N PRO A 623 18.33 3.41 -4.63
CA PRO A 623 17.34 3.89 -3.67
C PRO A 623 17.80 5.12 -2.89
N ALA A 624 19.11 5.31 -2.73
CA ALA A 624 19.68 6.54 -2.15
C ALA A 624 19.60 7.75 -3.11
N LEU A 625 19.41 7.50 -4.42
CA LEU A 625 19.23 8.54 -5.43
C LEU A 625 17.75 8.92 -5.65
N THR A 626 16.78 8.10 -5.22
CA THR A 626 15.34 8.30 -5.48
C THR A 626 14.89 9.74 -5.20
N GLY A 627 15.19 10.31 -4.04
CA GLY A 627 14.80 11.69 -3.70
C GLY A 627 15.40 12.76 -4.64
N ARG A 628 16.58 12.51 -5.23
CA ARG A 628 17.17 13.38 -6.25
C ARG A 628 16.50 13.21 -7.61
N LEU A 629 16.14 11.97 -7.98
CA LEU A 629 15.43 11.66 -9.22
C LEU A 629 14.02 12.28 -9.18
N THR A 630 13.28 12.15 -8.08
CA THR A 630 11.95 12.77 -7.90
C THR A 630 11.99 14.30 -7.92
N LEU A 631 13.05 14.92 -7.37
CA LEU A 631 13.18 16.37 -7.29
C LEU A 631 13.64 17.03 -8.59
N LEU A 632 14.54 16.39 -9.36
CA LEU A 632 15.19 17.00 -10.53
C LEU A 632 14.86 16.31 -11.85
N GLY A 633 14.33 15.09 -11.83
CA GLY A 633 14.25 14.23 -13.02
C GLY A 633 13.30 14.69 -14.12
N SER A 634 12.31 15.50 -13.76
CA SER A 634 11.34 16.09 -14.68
C SER A 634 11.59 17.58 -14.96
N GLU A 635 12.75 18.10 -14.58
CA GLU A 635 13.14 19.47 -14.93
C GLU A 635 13.39 19.58 -16.45
N SER A 636 13.10 20.74 -17.03
CA SER A 636 13.13 20.96 -18.48
C SER A 636 14.51 20.87 -19.14
N TRP A 637 15.58 20.75 -18.35
CA TRP A 637 16.95 20.51 -18.79
C TRP A 637 17.38 19.02 -18.74
N VAL A 638 16.51 18.12 -18.28
CA VAL A 638 16.79 16.67 -18.19
C VAL A 638 16.10 15.92 -19.33
N PRO A 639 16.86 15.35 -20.29
CA PRO A 639 16.27 14.55 -21.37
C PRO A 639 15.63 13.25 -20.84
N HIS A 640 14.40 12.98 -21.26
CA HIS A 640 13.67 11.73 -21.03
C HIS A 640 12.78 11.42 -22.23
N ARG A 641 12.41 10.14 -22.40
CA ARG A 641 11.43 9.69 -23.42
C ARG A 641 10.05 9.37 -22.84
N SER A 642 9.96 9.26 -21.53
CA SER A 642 8.83 8.84 -20.71
C SER A 642 8.01 10.01 -20.14
N SER A 643 6.83 9.74 -19.58
CA SER A 643 5.96 10.77 -18.96
C SER A 643 6.40 11.19 -17.55
N LEU A 644 7.70 11.42 -17.37
CA LEU A 644 8.33 11.60 -16.06
C LEU A 644 7.96 12.93 -15.39
N ASN A 645 7.49 12.81 -14.15
CA ASN A 645 7.18 13.89 -13.23
C ASN A 645 7.38 13.42 -11.79
N SER A 646 7.24 14.33 -10.82
CA SER A 646 7.44 14.04 -9.39
C SER A 646 6.45 13.02 -8.79
N ILE A 647 5.40 12.62 -9.53
CA ILE A 647 4.45 11.56 -9.14
C ILE A 647 4.81 10.24 -9.86
N THR A 648 5.09 10.28 -11.17
CA THR A 648 5.39 9.05 -11.95
C THR A 648 6.77 8.46 -11.65
N ILE A 649 7.78 9.27 -11.31
CA ILE A 649 9.11 8.76 -10.94
C ILE A 649 9.05 7.85 -9.69
N PRO A 650 8.45 8.26 -8.54
CA PRO A 650 8.23 7.36 -7.41
C PRO A 650 7.38 6.13 -7.75
N ASP A 651 6.28 6.32 -8.48
CA ASP A 651 5.36 5.22 -8.86
C ASP A 651 6.07 4.13 -9.68
N LEU A 652 6.83 4.51 -10.70
CA LEU A 652 7.59 3.57 -11.54
C LEU A 652 8.71 2.87 -10.76
N LEU A 653 9.48 3.61 -9.95
CA LEU A 653 10.53 3.02 -9.13
C LEU A 653 9.96 2.08 -8.06
N SER A 654 8.78 2.37 -7.51
CA SER A 654 8.15 1.55 -6.47
C SER A 654 7.70 0.16 -6.94
N LYS A 655 7.56 -0.04 -8.25
CA LYS A 655 7.15 -1.32 -8.88
C LYS A 655 8.31 -2.29 -9.08
N LEU A 656 9.55 -1.84 -8.90
CA LEU A 656 10.73 -2.68 -8.94
C LEU A 656 10.80 -3.56 -7.69
N TYR A 657 11.28 -4.79 -7.84
CA TYR A 657 11.71 -5.63 -6.74
C TYR A 657 13.21 -5.44 -6.51
N VAL A 658 13.67 -5.65 -5.28
CA VAL A 658 15.11 -5.73 -4.99
C VAL A 658 15.38 -6.92 -4.09
N ASP A 659 16.48 -7.64 -4.34
CA ASP A 659 16.94 -8.63 -3.37
C ASP A 659 17.76 -7.99 -2.24
N CYS A 660 18.08 -8.77 -1.22
CA CYS A 660 18.94 -8.32 -0.11
C CYS A 660 20.37 -8.88 -0.18
N ALA A 661 20.85 -9.35 -1.32
CA ALA A 661 22.11 -10.08 -1.46
C ALA A 661 23.33 -9.24 -1.06
N ALA A 662 24.15 -9.78 -0.16
CA ALA A 662 25.34 -9.16 0.45
C ALA A 662 25.17 -7.76 1.10
N THR A 663 23.97 -7.17 1.09
CA THR A 663 23.72 -5.78 1.54
C THR A 663 22.69 -5.64 2.66
N ALA A 664 22.11 -6.74 3.17
CA ALA A 664 21.04 -6.76 4.16
C ALA A 664 21.44 -6.14 5.51
N THR A 665 21.43 -4.81 5.55
CA THR A 665 21.84 -3.97 6.67
C THR A 665 20.96 -2.73 6.67
N ALA A 666 20.80 -2.06 7.82
CA ALA A 666 19.97 -0.87 7.91
C ALA A 666 20.38 0.27 6.95
N HIS A 667 21.64 0.31 6.50
CA HIS A 667 22.12 1.33 5.57
C HIS A 667 21.64 1.14 4.12
N ALA A 668 21.35 -0.10 3.68
CA ALA A 668 20.80 -0.38 2.35
C ALA A 668 19.30 -0.72 2.40
N LEU A 669 18.86 -1.46 3.43
CA LEU A 669 17.44 -1.81 3.61
C LEU A 669 16.56 -0.58 3.87
N SER A 670 17.02 0.43 4.63
CA SER A 670 16.24 1.65 4.86
C SER A 670 15.87 2.41 3.57
N PRO A 671 16.83 2.82 2.70
CA PRO A 671 16.47 3.50 1.46
C PRO A 671 15.76 2.55 0.47
N ALA A 672 16.07 1.25 0.45
CA ALA A 672 15.35 0.29 -0.39
C ALA A 672 13.86 0.18 0.00
N VAL A 673 13.56 -0.08 1.28
CA VAL A 673 12.19 -0.16 1.80
C VAL A 673 11.45 1.17 1.67
N ALA A 674 12.15 2.31 1.78
CA ALA A 674 11.56 3.63 1.52
C ALA A 674 11.23 3.89 0.03
N THR A 675 11.87 3.17 -0.90
CA THR A 675 11.65 3.35 -2.35
C THR A 675 10.70 2.32 -2.95
N VAL A 676 10.83 1.03 -2.63
CA VAL A 676 10.00 -0.07 -3.19
C VAL A 676 8.97 -0.64 -2.22
N GLY A 677 9.02 -0.24 -0.95
CA GLY A 677 8.17 -0.80 0.11
C GLY A 677 8.65 -2.17 0.62
N PRO A 678 8.23 -2.57 1.83
CA PRO A 678 8.61 -3.85 2.43
C PRO A 678 8.05 -5.07 1.68
N GLY A 679 7.04 -4.87 0.83
CA GLY A 679 6.41 -5.89 -0.01
C GLY A 679 7.22 -6.30 -1.25
N HIS A 680 8.21 -5.51 -1.69
CA HIS A 680 9.00 -5.81 -2.91
C HIS A 680 10.48 -6.17 -2.63
N ILE A 681 10.84 -6.36 -1.35
CA ILE A 681 12.13 -6.93 -0.95
C ILE A 681 12.06 -8.47 -1.07
N VAL A 682 13.11 -9.13 -1.57
CA VAL A 682 13.20 -10.61 -1.65
C VAL A 682 14.53 -11.13 -1.12
N TYR A 683 14.54 -12.35 -0.57
CA TYR A 683 15.78 -12.91 -0.01
C TYR A 683 16.78 -13.28 -1.12
N GLY A 684 18.00 -12.77 -0.98
CA GLY A 684 19.15 -13.14 -1.78
C GLY A 684 20.38 -13.30 -0.89
N SER A 685 21.26 -14.25 -1.22
CA SER A 685 22.48 -14.50 -0.44
C SER A 685 23.79 -14.09 -1.11
N ASP A 686 23.83 -14.00 -2.46
CA ASP A 686 25.07 -13.95 -3.26
C ASP A 686 25.93 -15.24 -3.13
N CYS A 687 25.29 -16.40 -2.89
CA CYS A 687 25.99 -17.67 -2.77
C CYS A 687 26.72 -18.06 -4.07
N GLY A 688 27.93 -18.62 -3.95
CA GLY A 688 28.65 -19.26 -5.05
C GLY A 688 29.73 -18.41 -5.74
N VAL A 689 29.88 -17.14 -5.39
CA VAL A 689 30.94 -16.24 -5.87
C VAL A 689 32.02 -15.96 -4.80
N GLN A 690 33.15 -15.39 -5.24
CA GLN A 690 34.37 -15.22 -4.44
C GLN A 690 34.27 -14.12 -3.36
N CYS A 691 33.27 -13.24 -3.45
CA CYS A 691 32.99 -12.22 -2.43
C CYS A 691 32.16 -12.75 -1.24
N SER A 692 31.54 -13.92 -1.39
CA SER A 692 30.56 -14.44 -0.44
C SER A 692 31.00 -15.76 0.20
N THR A 693 30.65 -15.90 1.48
CA THR A 693 31.10 -16.97 2.38
C THR A 693 29.96 -17.35 3.32
N PRO A 694 29.92 -18.56 3.90
CA PRO A 694 28.89 -18.91 4.88
C PRO A 694 28.79 -17.91 6.04
N HIS A 695 29.90 -17.31 6.46
CA HIS A 695 29.90 -16.23 7.46
C HIS A 695 29.20 -14.95 6.97
N THR A 696 29.54 -14.46 5.77
CA THR A 696 28.91 -13.23 5.25
C THR A 696 27.44 -13.43 4.89
N MET A 697 27.07 -14.61 4.35
CA MET A 697 25.68 -14.94 4.02
C MET A 697 24.82 -15.14 5.28
N ASN A 698 25.32 -15.81 6.32
CA ASN A 698 24.61 -15.90 7.60
C ASN A 698 24.44 -14.51 8.24
N ARG A 699 25.47 -13.66 8.23
CA ARG A 699 25.36 -12.26 8.68
C ARG A 699 24.40 -11.41 7.84
N ASN A 700 24.22 -11.74 6.56
CA ASN A 700 23.22 -11.12 5.70
C ASN A 700 21.80 -11.50 6.17
N ARG A 701 21.54 -12.79 6.47
CA ARG A 701 20.26 -13.23 7.05
C ARG A 701 20.01 -12.62 8.44
N GLU A 702 21.02 -12.57 9.30
CA GLU A 702 20.95 -11.90 10.61
C GLU A 702 20.60 -10.41 10.47
N GLY A 703 21.25 -9.70 9.55
CA GLY A 703 21.03 -8.27 9.30
C GLY A 703 19.65 -7.96 8.68
N LEU A 704 19.11 -8.87 7.87
CA LEU A 704 17.71 -8.83 7.44
C LEU A 704 16.76 -9.01 8.64
N MET A 705 16.94 -10.07 9.42
CA MET A 705 16.03 -10.42 10.54
C MET A 705 16.10 -9.43 11.71
N GLY A 706 17.23 -8.71 11.87
CA GLY A 706 17.40 -7.62 12.83
C GLY A 706 16.93 -6.24 12.35
N PHE A 707 16.35 -6.11 11.15
CA PHE A 707 16.00 -4.79 10.60
C PHE A 707 14.70 -4.21 11.19
N GLU A 708 14.84 -3.18 12.03
CA GLU A 708 13.70 -2.51 12.70
C GLU A 708 12.78 -1.72 11.76
N GLY A 709 13.22 -1.40 10.53
CA GLY A 709 12.40 -0.71 9.52
C GLY A 709 11.40 -1.60 8.78
N MET A 710 11.23 -2.86 9.21
CA MET A 710 10.17 -3.77 8.79
C MET A 710 9.61 -4.49 10.03
N THR A 711 8.33 -4.86 10.01
CA THR A 711 7.75 -5.74 11.03
C THR A 711 8.32 -7.15 10.94
N GLU A 712 8.21 -7.94 12.00
CA GLU A 712 8.68 -9.33 12.05
C GLU A 712 8.11 -10.19 10.90
N LYS A 713 6.79 -10.14 10.72
CA LYS A 713 6.09 -10.82 9.62
C LYS A 713 6.54 -10.36 8.22
N GLU A 714 6.91 -9.09 8.05
CA GLU A 714 7.47 -8.60 6.78
C GLU A 714 8.87 -9.16 6.54
N ARG A 715 9.73 -9.25 7.56
CA ARG A 715 11.07 -9.84 7.47
C ARG A 715 11.01 -11.34 7.15
N GLU A 716 10.12 -12.07 7.80
CA GLU A 716 9.87 -13.50 7.52
C GLU A 716 9.39 -13.70 6.08
N ALA A 717 8.46 -12.87 5.61
CA ALA A 717 7.94 -12.93 4.24
C ALA A 717 9.00 -12.66 3.16
N VAL A 718 10.06 -11.90 3.44
CA VAL A 718 11.19 -11.72 2.49
C VAL A 718 11.83 -13.07 2.13
N GLY A 719 11.87 -14.02 3.08
CA GLY A 719 12.40 -15.37 2.88
C GLY A 719 11.59 -16.26 1.93
N THR A 720 10.26 -16.10 1.90
CA THR A 720 9.36 -16.99 1.13
C THR A 720 8.79 -16.37 -0.14
N ARG A 721 8.79 -15.04 -0.27
CA ARG A 721 8.18 -14.29 -1.39
C ARG A 721 8.67 -14.69 -2.79
N GLY A 722 9.88 -15.24 -2.93
CA GLY A 722 10.37 -15.76 -4.21
C GLY A 722 9.46 -16.84 -4.82
N TRP A 723 8.71 -17.60 -4.01
CA TRP A 723 7.76 -18.61 -4.48
C TRP A 723 6.55 -18.02 -5.24
N GLU A 724 6.24 -16.73 -5.06
CA GLU A 724 5.24 -16.00 -5.87
C GLU A 724 5.82 -15.44 -7.19
N MET A 725 7.15 -15.35 -7.28
CA MET A 725 7.86 -14.84 -8.45
C MET A 725 8.23 -15.95 -9.44
N PHE A 726 8.41 -17.19 -8.96
CA PHE A 726 8.85 -18.33 -9.78
C PHE A 726 7.85 -19.51 -9.72
N PRO A 727 6.67 -19.41 -10.36
CA PRO A 727 5.63 -20.44 -10.28
C PRO A 727 6.08 -21.81 -10.82
N ARG A 728 6.95 -21.86 -11.84
CA ARG A 728 7.57 -23.10 -12.35
C ARG A 728 8.44 -23.80 -11.29
N ALA A 729 9.17 -23.03 -10.50
CA ALA A 729 10.05 -23.53 -9.44
C ALA A 729 9.22 -24.05 -8.25
N ARG A 730 8.19 -23.28 -7.87
CA ARG A 730 7.21 -23.61 -6.84
C ARG A 730 6.46 -24.90 -7.15
N GLU A 731 5.86 -25.00 -8.33
CA GLU A 731 5.14 -26.20 -8.77
C GLU A 731 6.05 -27.44 -8.78
N ARG A 732 7.33 -27.28 -9.16
CA ARG A 732 8.33 -28.36 -9.12
C ARG A 732 8.75 -28.76 -7.70
N TRP A 733 8.69 -27.84 -6.73
CA TRP A 733 8.91 -28.14 -5.31
C TRP A 733 7.74 -28.91 -4.70
N GLU A 734 6.50 -28.52 -5.04
CA GLU A 734 5.27 -29.08 -4.48
C GLU A 734 4.96 -30.48 -5.03
N ARG A 735 5.10 -30.72 -6.34
CA ARG A 735 4.85 -32.00 -7.05
C ARG A 735 5.71 -33.22 -6.63
N MET A 736 6.50 -33.13 -5.57
CA MET A 736 7.35 -34.23 -5.05
C MET A 736 7.04 -34.53 -3.58
N TYR A 737 5.74 -34.51 -3.24
CA TYR A 737 5.18 -35.06 -2.00
C TYR A 737 4.12 -36.16 -2.24
N ASP A 738 3.68 -36.35 -3.49
CA ASP A 738 2.95 -37.53 -4.00
C ASP A 738 3.93 -38.62 -4.53
#